data_AF-A0A523SNS0-F1
#
_entry.id   AF-A0A523SNS0-F1
#
_cell.length_a   1.000
_cell.length_b   1.000
_cell.length_c   1.000
_cell.angle_alpha   90.00
_cell.angle_beta   90.00
_cell.angle_gamma   90.00
#
_symmetry.space_group_name_H-M   'P 1'
#
loop_
_entity.id
_entity.type
_entity.pdbx_description
1 polymer ?
#
loop_
_entity_poly.entity_id
_entity_poly.type
_entity_poly.pdbx_seq_one_letter_code
_entity_poly.pdbx_strand_id
1 'polypeptide(L)'
;MNRKKLITILATIAILTIIITPLFFVQNPVAASTYDADNMVVSGVLASDSYILYPYTKENLIFGFSKYGELINGEVKQGLEYDGMDVFANPNVLEKDWSQGWYIDIHYADLANNYKRAWAFALYSDISGSTGIGGGWKEGCTNGPLGTPYGGRKTNVWAISDDIEVLYDGPRRFVAVTNTTIYDNAAKTSDDALVSVTITFVFNKVKKYVILFKDIKRLDKGKFGRTFQVEFSNRGEWDIGTSAAPPSYAHFYDNLTTVYDGHYHEFYNATNDVTGFDLVQMIDEGGSLVGFAAFWPQLFGKLVDGTTHITRDTILESLCTKEYNQTWESLGSPSGRNITFPILGWPSADPYPRGLGAISDEPWVYKEGILLTGGGVDYTWTGSTTDSIVLNVEPADTDYITVVYKHEVNAGEEDLSNHVTEPDTPYVIGEWCFDLENKDHQRQFRAVTVYGLTDRHDADDDDADAETWQDVDQNVIDCEIQYYLDEIFNPFDLYSAVHKGTRRWVDFHNVTTAEVTAEMVSFNLTHTSVMKPTPWIEYCNSAEKVMWDGELRTPARASDIFGGFNYTLSVWPDGVGNITITGDNVPEAGTEIKVLYTANMTKEKIDLITIEEGTLSYQLSHWPVILNLDRFGPTGILVIDKSGEAPVIVTANYTITPENGTLTFDTATPGDEFNVIYEIWGGRYEWMVVGKDARSIDSAGAAYVTEAFDSIKNIDVQMTGMDINETAYGPYAPFVMAGATTGTRADYIDTLGRPHLRDDWCHTTPISSSNMIFAAGPRANLGTEYFNEFLNAFFARGEYVTTDTGHANKILALSCWDKNTFGSGYGVISVYKDINGTIGLVFWGYDGQDFYYTTQWFWDIPDGITAPDGTTVYSGIEYLQHENRGVTDIILEIDYPTDDPIHPTVSITERLGTISEKEQHDC
;
A
#
# COMPACT_ATOMS: atom_id res chain seq x y z
N MET A 1 45.15 -12.04 45.39
CA MET A 1 45.70 -11.61 44.08
C MET A 1 46.13 -10.14 44.16
N ASN A 2 47.28 -9.74 43.60
CA ASN A 2 47.77 -8.35 43.68
C ASN A 2 46.83 -7.41 42.90
N ARG A 3 46.37 -6.31 43.52
CA ARG A 3 45.41 -5.34 42.93
C ARG A 3 45.81 -4.87 41.53
N LYS A 4 47.11 -4.73 41.26
CA LYS A 4 47.60 -4.39 39.92
C LYS A 4 47.38 -5.51 38.90
N LYS A 5 47.53 -6.78 39.29
CA LYS A 5 47.24 -7.93 38.41
C LYS A 5 45.75 -8.10 38.14
N LEU A 6 44.87 -7.81 39.12
CA LEU A 6 43.42 -7.86 38.94
C LEU A 6 42.95 -6.79 37.93
N ILE A 7 43.47 -5.56 38.03
CA ILE A 7 43.14 -4.47 37.09
C ILE A 7 43.64 -4.79 35.68
N THR A 8 44.84 -5.35 35.53
CA THR A 8 45.35 -5.76 34.21
C THR A 8 44.52 -6.90 33.61
N ILE A 9 44.09 -7.88 34.41
CA ILE A 9 43.24 -8.99 33.93
C ILE A 9 41.87 -8.45 33.51
N LEU A 10 41.23 -7.59 34.30
CA LEU A 10 39.94 -6.99 33.98
C LEU A 10 40.00 -6.09 32.73
N ALA A 11 41.07 -5.29 32.58
CA ALA A 11 41.28 -4.48 31.38
C ALA A 11 41.55 -5.34 30.14
N THR A 12 42.26 -6.47 30.29
CA THR A 12 42.52 -7.39 29.17
C THR A 12 41.26 -8.15 28.77
N ILE A 13 40.41 -8.54 29.73
CA ILE A 13 39.10 -9.16 29.45
C ILE A 13 38.16 -8.16 28.78
N ALA A 14 38.08 -6.91 29.26
CA ALA A 14 37.27 -5.87 28.64
C ALA A 14 37.70 -5.54 27.20
N ILE A 15 39.01 -5.51 26.94
CA ILE A 15 39.53 -5.32 25.58
C ILE A 15 39.28 -6.56 24.71
N LEU A 16 39.37 -7.79 25.27
CA LEU A 16 39.01 -9.00 24.53
C LEU A 16 37.51 -9.08 24.22
N THR A 17 36.61 -8.68 25.14
CA THR A 17 35.17 -8.66 24.86
C THR A 17 34.81 -7.62 23.81
N ILE A 18 35.44 -6.44 23.81
CA ILE A 18 35.25 -5.42 22.75
C ILE A 18 35.75 -5.89 21.37
N ILE A 19 36.75 -6.79 21.33
CA ILE A 19 37.31 -7.33 20.07
C ILE A 19 36.56 -8.59 19.60
N ILE A 20 35.88 -9.31 20.50
CA ILE A 20 35.18 -10.56 20.18
C ILE A 20 33.69 -10.35 19.87
N THR A 21 33.02 -9.33 20.40
CA THR A 21 31.62 -9.02 20.02
C THR A 21 31.40 -8.74 18.53
N PRO A 22 32.32 -8.12 17.76
CA PRO A 22 32.15 -7.99 16.31
C PRO A 22 32.34 -9.31 15.54
N LEU A 23 32.95 -10.33 16.15
CA LEU A 23 33.28 -11.60 15.48
C LEU A 23 32.16 -12.64 15.55
N PHE A 24 31.15 -12.43 16.40
CA PHE A 24 29.94 -13.29 16.44
C PHE A 24 28.78 -12.77 15.60
N PHE A 25 28.88 -11.55 15.06
CA PHE A 25 28.09 -11.15 13.90
C PHE A 25 28.84 -11.58 12.64
N VAL A 26 28.82 -12.88 12.34
CA VAL A 26 28.96 -13.28 10.94
C VAL A 26 27.69 -12.79 10.27
N GLN A 27 27.70 -11.53 9.80
CA GLN A 27 26.76 -11.11 8.78
C GLN A 27 26.97 -12.06 7.63
N ASN A 28 25.99 -12.92 7.35
CA ASN A 28 25.91 -13.55 6.04
C ASN A 28 26.00 -12.39 5.03
N PRO A 29 26.96 -12.41 4.09
CA PRO A 29 27.02 -11.36 3.08
C PRO A 29 25.66 -11.38 2.37
N VAL A 30 24.94 -10.25 2.44
CA VAL A 30 23.75 -10.04 1.61
C VAL A 30 24.19 -10.26 0.17
N ALA A 31 23.53 -11.18 -0.53
CA ALA A 31 23.80 -11.37 -1.95
C ALA A 31 23.54 -10.03 -2.65
N ALA A 32 24.52 -9.57 -3.44
CA ALA A 32 24.35 -8.32 -4.18
C ALA A 32 23.23 -8.50 -5.21
N SER A 33 22.44 -7.45 -5.44
CA SER A 33 21.52 -7.42 -6.58
C SER A 33 22.28 -7.70 -7.87
N THR A 34 21.74 -8.59 -8.70
CA THR A 34 22.34 -8.93 -9.99
C THR A 34 21.39 -8.53 -11.09
N TYR A 35 21.92 -7.82 -12.09
CA TYR A 35 21.16 -7.30 -13.20
C TYR A 35 21.87 -7.61 -14.52
N ASP A 36 21.12 -8.17 -15.46
CA ASP A 36 21.39 -8.09 -16.89
C ASP A 36 20.14 -7.56 -17.61
N ALA A 37 20.27 -7.17 -18.89
CA ALA A 37 19.19 -6.51 -19.62
C ALA A 37 17.85 -7.29 -19.62
N ASP A 38 17.88 -8.61 -19.44
CA ASP A 38 16.73 -9.50 -19.55
C ASP A 38 16.23 -10.04 -18.19
N ASN A 39 17.08 -10.09 -17.16
CA ASN A 39 16.74 -10.65 -15.85
C ASN A 39 17.36 -9.88 -14.67
N MET A 40 16.68 -9.94 -13.53
CA MET A 40 17.11 -9.30 -12.31
C MET A 40 16.88 -10.17 -11.08
N VAL A 41 17.74 -10.05 -10.07
CA VAL A 41 17.51 -10.52 -8.70
C VAL A 41 17.74 -9.38 -7.73
N VAL A 42 16.83 -9.21 -6.79
CA VAL A 42 16.88 -8.17 -5.77
C VAL A 42 16.72 -8.80 -4.40
N SER A 43 17.65 -8.51 -3.50
CA SER A 43 17.64 -9.01 -2.12
C SER A 43 17.16 -7.94 -1.15
N GLY A 44 16.35 -8.37 -0.18
CA GLY A 44 15.98 -7.60 0.99
C GLY A 44 17.15 -7.40 1.96
N VAL A 45 16.95 -6.50 2.92
CA VAL A 45 17.92 -6.11 3.96
C VAL A 45 17.28 -5.99 5.35
N LEU A 46 16.03 -6.44 5.52
CA LEU A 46 15.26 -6.43 6.79
C LEU A 46 16.04 -7.09 7.94
N ALA A 47 16.68 -8.24 7.70
CA ALA A 47 17.41 -8.99 8.73
C ALA A 47 18.55 -8.19 9.38
N SER A 48 19.10 -7.23 8.63
CA SER A 48 20.18 -6.36 9.09
C SER A 48 19.72 -4.98 9.53
N ASP A 49 18.42 -4.69 9.54
CA ASP A 49 17.87 -3.37 9.88
C ASP A 49 17.64 -3.19 11.39
N SER A 50 17.53 -1.93 11.82
CA SER A 50 17.45 -1.50 13.23
C SER A 50 16.04 -1.57 13.83
N TYR A 51 15.10 -2.25 13.17
CA TYR A 51 13.71 -2.37 13.59
C TYR A 51 13.51 -3.23 14.85
N ILE A 52 13.93 -2.74 16.02
CA ILE A 52 13.76 -3.44 17.30
C ILE A 52 12.27 -3.52 17.69
N LEU A 53 11.46 -2.52 17.31
CA LEU A 53 10.04 -2.45 17.71
C LEU A 53 9.08 -3.24 16.81
N TYR A 54 9.61 -3.79 15.72
CA TYR A 54 8.86 -4.66 14.83
C TYR A 54 8.66 -6.02 15.51
N PRO A 55 7.41 -6.50 15.69
CA PRO A 55 7.15 -7.66 16.54
C PRO A 55 7.44 -9.00 15.87
N TYR A 56 7.58 -9.04 14.55
CA TYR A 56 7.76 -10.27 13.78
C TYR A 56 9.23 -10.51 13.43
N THR A 57 9.54 -11.73 13.00
CA THR A 57 10.88 -12.14 12.58
C THR A 57 11.42 -11.22 11.48
N LYS A 58 12.68 -10.81 11.61
CA LYS A 58 13.35 -9.99 10.60
C LYS A 58 14.19 -10.90 9.69
N GLU A 59 13.54 -11.47 8.69
CA GLU A 59 14.22 -12.25 7.65
C GLU A 59 14.04 -11.56 6.29
N ASN A 60 14.98 -11.77 5.36
CA ASN A 60 14.95 -11.08 4.07
C ASN A 60 14.06 -11.82 3.07
N LEU A 61 13.26 -11.06 2.33
CA LEU A 61 12.70 -11.53 1.07
C LEU A 61 13.71 -11.31 -0.06
N ILE A 62 13.82 -12.26 -0.98
CA ILE A 62 14.58 -12.13 -2.23
C ILE A 62 13.60 -12.42 -3.36
N PHE A 63 13.65 -11.65 -4.45
CA PHE A 63 12.89 -12.01 -5.63
C PHE A 63 13.68 -11.83 -6.93
N GLY A 64 13.42 -12.73 -7.87
CA GLY A 64 13.89 -12.68 -9.24
C GLY A 64 12.74 -12.35 -10.18
N PHE A 65 13.04 -11.65 -11.27
CA PHE A 65 12.08 -11.40 -12.34
C PHE A 65 12.78 -11.25 -13.68
N SER A 66 12.03 -11.36 -14.76
CA SER A 66 12.53 -11.13 -16.12
C SER A 66 11.85 -9.94 -16.79
N LYS A 67 12.41 -9.47 -17.91
CA LYS A 67 11.84 -8.38 -18.71
C LYS A 67 10.43 -8.64 -19.25
N TYR A 68 9.97 -9.89 -19.20
CA TYR A 68 8.63 -10.29 -19.61
C TYR A 68 7.59 -10.05 -18.49
N GLY A 69 8.01 -9.76 -17.27
CA GLY A 69 7.13 -9.42 -16.14
C GLY A 69 6.76 -10.58 -15.20
N GLU A 70 7.27 -11.78 -15.46
CA GLU A 70 7.18 -12.94 -14.55
C GLU A 70 8.17 -12.79 -13.36
N LEU A 71 7.77 -13.23 -12.17
CA LEU A 71 8.56 -13.31 -10.93
C LEU A 71 9.48 -14.54 -10.90
N ILE A 72 10.14 -14.80 -12.03
CA ILE A 72 11.20 -15.81 -12.13
C ILE A 72 12.34 -15.23 -12.97
N ASN A 73 13.53 -15.21 -12.37
CA ASN A 73 14.79 -15.08 -13.10
C ASN A 73 15.26 -16.47 -13.51
N GLY A 74 15.13 -16.78 -14.80
CA GLY A 74 15.47 -18.09 -15.35
C GLY A 74 16.96 -18.40 -15.42
N GLU A 75 17.82 -17.37 -15.42
CA GLU A 75 19.27 -17.54 -15.59
C GLU A 75 19.93 -18.01 -14.29
N VAL A 76 19.55 -17.40 -13.17
CA VAL A 76 20.05 -17.79 -11.84
C VAL A 76 19.06 -18.65 -11.04
N LYS A 77 17.87 -18.91 -11.59
CA LYS A 77 16.79 -19.73 -11.01
C LYS A 77 16.34 -19.20 -9.65
N GLN A 78 15.91 -17.95 -9.65
CA GLN A 78 15.36 -17.27 -8.48
C GLN A 78 13.94 -16.81 -8.79
N GLY A 79 12.99 -17.23 -7.97
CA GLY A 79 11.60 -16.83 -7.96
C GLY A 79 11.32 -15.86 -6.82
N LEU A 80 10.53 -16.27 -5.83
CA LEU A 80 10.23 -15.50 -4.62
C LEU A 80 10.68 -16.31 -3.41
N GLU A 81 11.77 -15.89 -2.76
CA GLU A 81 12.43 -16.62 -1.69
C GLU A 81 12.35 -15.90 -0.34
N TYR A 82 12.02 -16.67 0.70
CA TYR A 82 12.07 -16.28 2.10
C TYR A 82 12.63 -17.43 2.94
N ASP A 83 13.57 -17.15 3.84
CA ASP A 83 14.23 -18.15 4.70
C ASP A 83 14.71 -19.41 3.93
N GLY A 84 15.22 -19.21 2.71
CA GLY A 84 15.70 -20.28 1.83
C GLY A 84 14.60 -21.12 1.15
N MET A 85 13.33 -20.76 1.30
CA MET A 85 12.20 -21.33 0.57
C MET A 85 11.83 -20.44 -0.62
N ASP A 86 12.08 -20.91 -1.84
CA ASP A 86 11.63 -20.24 -3.07
C ASP A 86 10.34 -20.88 -3.58
N VAL A 87 9.26 -20.09 -3.70
CA VAL A 87 7.93 -20.59 -4.05
C VAL A 87 7.60 -20.58 -5.53
N PHE A 88 8.42 -19.93 -6.37
CA PHE A 88 8.19 -19.87 -7.82
C PHE A 88 9.32 -20.54 -8.62
N ALA A 89 10.50 -20.67 -8.04
CA ALA A 89 11.65 -21.39 -8.60
C ALA A 89 12.15 -22.47 -7.63
N ASN A 90 11.24 -23.22 -7.01
CA ASN A 90 11.58 -24.21 -5.99
C ASN A 90 12.50 -25.31 -6.57
N PRO A 91 13.73 -25.48 -6.06
CA PRO A 91 14.68 -26.45 -6.61
C PRO A 91 14.26 -27.93 -6.41
N ASN A 92 13.26 -28.20 -5.57
CA ASN A 92 12.69 -29.54 -5.38
C ASN A 92 11.64 -29.89 -6.45
N VAL A 93 11.07 -28.87 -7.10
CA VAL A 93 10.06 -29.00 -8.16
C VAL A 93 10.75 -28.99 -9.52
N LEU A 94 10.18 -29.69 -10.49
CA LEU A 94 10.74 -29.72 -11.83
C LEU A 94 10.55 -28.35 -12.49
N GLU A 95 11.62 -27.79 -13.05
CA GLU A 95 11.60 -26.48 -13.73
C GLU A 95 10.55 -26.33 -14.84
N LYS A 96 10.07 -27.45 -15.41
CA LYS A 96 8.96 -27.45 -16.38
C LYS A 96 7.60 -27.10 -15.77
N ASP A 97 7.47 -27.22 -14.46
CA ASP A 97 6.24 -26.99 -13.71
C ASP A 97 6.24 -25.61 -13.05
N TRP A 98 7.40 -24.93 -12.93
CA TRP A 98 7.48 -23.52 -12.53
C TRP A 98 6.66 -22.61 -13.46
N SER A 99 5.43 -22.33 -13.09
CA SER A 99 4.47 -21.59 -13.89
C SER A 99 4.03 -20.35 -13.13
N GLN A 100 4.69 -19.23 -13.39
CA GLN A 100 4.36 -17.93 -12.81
C GLN A 100 4.38 -16.85 -13.90
N GLY A 101 3.38 -15.96 -13.89
CA GLY A 101 3.38 -14.75 -14.72
C GLY A 101 1.98 -14.19 -14.96
N TRP A 102 1.71 -13.76 -16.20
CA TRP A 102 0.45 -13.12 -16.58
C TRP A 102 -0.09 -13.59 -17.94
N TYR A 103 -1.40 -13.40 -18.14
CA TYR A 103 -2.14 -13.69 -19.36
C TYR A 103 -3.01 -12.49 -19.75
N ILE A 104 -3.14 -12.24 -21.04
CA ILE A 104 -4.07 -11.25 -21.60
C ILE A 104 -4.84 -11.84 -22.78
N ASP A 105 -6.13 -11.55 -22.86
CA ASP A 105 -7.00 -11.86 -24.01
C ASP A 105 -7.78 -10.60 -24.39
N ILE A 106 -7.83 -10.33 -25.69
CA ILE A 106 -8.35 -9.08 -26.24
C ILE A 106 -9.29 -9.41 -27.37
N HIS A 107 -10.58 -9.14 -27.16
CA HIS A 107 -11.63 -9.30 -28.14
C HIS A 107 -11.98 -7.94 -28.73
N TYR A 108 -11.91 -7.81 -30.05
CA TYR A 108 -12.19 -6.55 -30.75
C TYR A 108 -12.76 -6.79 -32.14
N ALA A 109 -13.17 -5.72 -32.80
CA ALA A 109 -13.56 -5.75 -34.20
C ALA A 109 -12.79 -4.69 -34.98
N ASP A 110 -12.34 -5.06 -36.18
CA ASP A 110 -11.65 -4.12 -37.07
C ASP A 110 -12.62 -3.11 -37.71
N LEU A 111 -12.09 -2.20 -38.54
CA LEU A 111 -12.88 -1.16 -39.22
C LEU A 111 -13.92 -1.70 -40.20
N ALA A 112 -13.75 -2.94 -40.66
CA ALA A 112 -14.70 -3.66 -41.50
C ALA A 112 -15.64 -4.57 -40.69
N ASN A 113 -15.61 -4.45 -39.36
CA ASN A 113 -16.38 -5.21 -38.38
C ASN A 113 -15.98 -6.68 -38.29
N ASN A 114 -14.83 -7.07 -38.83
CA ASN A 114 -14.39 -8.45 -38.68
C ASN A 114 -13.98 -8.69 -37.23
N TYR A 115 -14.42 -9.82 -36.68
CA TYR A 115 -14.00 -10.31 -35.38
C TYR A 115 -12.49 -10.54 -35.36
N LYS A 116 -11.86 -10.07 -34.28
CA LYS A 116 -10.45 -10.27 -33.97
C LYS A 116 -10.31 -10.67 -32.52
N ARG A 117 -9.38 -11.58 -32.27
CA ARG A 117 -8.97 -12.01 -30.94
C ARG A 117 -7.46 -12.05 -30.88
N ALA A 118 -6.88 -11.33 -29.94
CA ALA A 118 -5.45 -11.32 -29.67
C ALA A 118 -5.23 -11.78 -28.23
N TRP A 119 -4.54 -12.91 -28.07
CA TRP A 119 -4.13 -13.40 -26.75
C TRP A 119 -2.61 -13.44 -26.66
N ALA A 120 -2.08 -13.17 -25.48
CA ALA A 120 -0.67 -13.33 -25.16
C ALA A 120 -0.54 -13.76 -23.71
N PHE A 121 0.49 -14.53 -23.40
CA PHE A 121 0.86 -14.81 -22.03
C PHE A 121 2.37 -14.88 -21.89
N ALA A 122 2.84 -14.37 -20.76
CA ALA A 122 4.21 -14.48 -20.33
C ALA A 122 4.19 -15.21 -18.97
N LEU A 123 4.24 -16.53 -19.06
CA LEU A 123 4.50 -17.46 -17.98
C LEU A 123 5.94 -17.98 -18.13
N TYR A 124 6.59 -18.34 -17.03
CA TYR A 124 7.90 -19.00 -17.14
C TYR A 124 7.82 -20.36 -17.83
N SER A 125 6.76 -21.13 -17.56
CA SER A 125 6.46 -22.38 -18.26
C SER A 125 4.98 -22.48 -18.61
N ASP A 126 4.68 -23.17 -19.72
CA ASP A 126 3.32 -23.56 -20.10
C ASP A 126 2.97 -25.01 -19.73
N ILE A 127 3.81 -25.64 -18.88
CA ILE A 127 3.62 -27.00 -18.32
C ILE A 127 3.59 -28.08 -19.42
N SER A 128 4.07 -27.77 -20.63
CA SER A 128 4.12 -28.71 -21.76
C SER A 128 5.33 -29.66 -21.74
N GLY A 129 6.15 -29.60 -20.69
CA GLY A 129 7.43 -30.29 -20.60
C GLY A 129 8.62 -29.36 -20.85
N SER A 130 9.80 -29.94 -21.12
CA SER A 130 11.05 -29.19 -21.22
C SER A 130 11.12 -28.19 -22.39
N THR A 131 10.22 -28.30 -23.38
CA THR A 131 10.11 -27.32 -24.48
C THR A 131 9.26 -26.10 -24.11
N GLY A 132 8.60 -26.17 -22.95
CA GLY A 132 7.70 -25.17 -22.39
C GLY A 132 8.40 -24.06 -21.60
N ILE A 133 9.66 -24.28 -21.20
CA ILE A 133 10.39 -23.43 -20.26
C ILE A 133 11.00 -22.22 -20.98
N GLY A 134 10.73 -21.02 -20.46
CA GLY A 134 11.37 -19.75 -20.78
C GLY A 134 11.50 -19.42 -22.28
N GLY A 135 12.59 -18.73 -22.62
CA GLY A 135 12.96 -18.36 -23.99
C GLY A 135 12.31 -17.08 -24.51
N GLY A 136 12.48 -16.78 -25.80
CA GLY A 136 11.83 -15.61 -26.41
C GLY A 136 10.34 -15.86 -26.72
N TRP A 137 9.62 -14.78 -27.08
CA TRP A 137 8.24 -14.85 -27.56
C TRP A 137 8.06 -15.84 -28.72
N LYS A 138 7.04 -16.69 -28.61
CA LYS A 138 6.55 -17.55 -29.70
C LYS A 138 5.32 -16.89 -30.33
N GLU A 139 5.54 -16.27 -31.48
CA GLU A 139 4.58 -15.38 -32.13
C GLU A 139 3.83 -16.03 -33.31
N GLY A 140 2.68 -15.47 -33.68
CA GLY A 140 1.87 -15.95 -34.81
C GLY A 140 1.33 -17.36 -34.63
N CYS A 141 1.11 -17.79 -33.38
CA CYS A 141 0.70 -19.15 -33.07
C CYS A 141 -0.78 -19.40 -33.41
N THR A 142 -1.06 -20.21 -34.44
CA THR A 142 -2.43 -20.47 -34.91
C THR A 142 -3.11 -21.70 -34.29
N ASN A 143 -2.37 -22.55 -33.56
CA ASN A 143 -2.93 -23.78 -32.95
C ASN A 143 -3.56 -23.53 -31.57
N GLY A 144 -3.87 -22.27 -31.24
CA GLY A 144 -4.37 -21.87 -29.93
C GLY A 144 -3.32 -21.88 -28.81
N PRO A 145 -3.72 -21.47 -27.60
CA PRO A 145 -2.84 -21.44 -26.42
C PRO A 145 -2.22 -22.80 -26.10
N LEU A 146 -3.01 -23.87 -26.17
CA LEU A 146 -2.61 -25.26 -25.87
C LEU A 146 -1.73 -25.94 -26.92
N GLY A 147 -1.78 -25.49 -28.18
CA GLY A 147 -1.16 -26.18 -29.31
C GLY A 147 0.32 -25.87 -29.52
N THR A 148 0.96 -26.54 -30.49
CA THR A 148 2.37 -26.24 -30.83
C THR A 148 2.51 -24.91 -31.60
N PRO A 149 3.64 -24.19 -31.48
CA PRO A 149 4.77 -24.49 -30.59
C PRO A 149 4.39 -24.27 -29.12
N TYR A 150 4.84 -25.16 -28.25
CA TYR A 150 4.70 -25.00 -26.80
C TYR A 150 5.69 -23.96 -26.28
N GLY A 151 5.42 -23.29 -25.16
CA GLY A 151 6.27 -22.30 -24.49
C GLY A 151 5.51 -21.37 -23.57
N GLY A 152 6.11 -21.01 -22.43
CA GLY A 152 5.54 -20.08 -21.45
C GLY A 152 5.37 -18.65 -21.96
N ARG A 153 6.09 -18.23 -23.01
CA ARG A 153 5.93 -16.91 -23.64
C ARG A 153 5.38 -17.05 -25.04
N LYS A 154 4.07 -16.83 -25.22
CA LYS A 154 3.37 -17.18 -26.47
C LYS A 154 2.23 -16.23 -26.79
N THR A 155 1.99 -16.03 -28.08
CA THR A 155 0.88 -15.23 -28.58
C THR A 155 0.43 -15.69 -29.98
N ASN A 156 -0.85 -15.54 -30.30
CA ASN A 156 -1.34 -15.70 -31.68
C ASN A 156 -1.02 -14.49 -32.57
N VAL A 157 -0.63 -13.37 -31.98
CA VAL A 157 -0.24 -12.13 -32.67
C VAL A 157 1.27 -11.92 -32.52
N TRP A 158 1.73 -10.69 -32.26
CA TRP A 158 3.14 -10.33 -32.14
C TRP A 158 3.38 -9.49 -30.90
N ALA A 159 4.56 -9.66 -30.27
CA ALA A 159 4.95 -8.97 -29.05
C ALA A 159 6.43 -8.55 -29.07
N ILE A 160 6.74 -7.50 -28.32
CA ILE A 160 8.10 -7.07 -27.95
C ILE A 160 8.09 -6.77 -26.45
N SER A 161 9.09 -7.29 -25.74
CA SER A 161 9.38 -6.89 -24.36
C SER A 161 10.69 -6.11 -24.36
N ASP A 162 10.64 -4.88 -23.85
CA ASP A 162 11.79 -3.99 -23.72
C ASP A 162 12.72 -4.47 -22.60
N ASP A 163 13.96 -4.01 -22.59
CA ASP A 163 14.90 -4.28 -21.50
C ASP A 163 14.39 -3.69 -20.17
N ILE A 164 14.76 -4.28 -19.04
CA ILE A 164 14.30 -3.81 -17.72
C ILE A 164 14.82 -2.38 -17.45
N GLU A 165 13.92 -1.50 -17.02
CA GLU A 165 14.28 -0.14 -16.61
C GLU A 165 14.33 -0.04 -15.09
N VAL A 166 15.54 -0.01 -14.51
CA VAL A 166 15.70 0.21 -13.06
C VAL A 166 15.66 1.70 -12.78
N LEU A 167 14.49 2.18 -12.35
CA LEU A 167 14.24 3.58 -12.02
C LEU A 167 14.94 4.00 -10.72
N TYR A 168 14.97 3.12 -9.72
CA TYR A 168 15.60 3.43 -8.43
C TYR A 168 16.09 2.18 -7.71
N ASP A 169 17.33 2.17 -7.25
CA ASP A 169 17.92 1.12 -6.42
C ASP A 169 18.62 1.75 -5.21
N GLY A 170 17.80 2.15 -4.23
CA GLY A 170 18.22 2.81 -3.00
C GLY A 170 18.51 1.84 -1.85
N PRO A 171 18.93 2.36 -0.68
CA PRO A 171 19.27 1.56 0.49
C PRO A 171 18.13 0.70 1.06
N ARG A 172 16.87 1.14 0.90
CA ARG A 172 15.68 0.39 1.33
C ARG A 172 14.62 0.23 0.25
N ARG A 173 14.72 0.93 -0.88
CA ARG A 173 13.77 0.83 -1.98
C ARG A 173 14.41 0.32 -3.26
N PHE A 174 13.67 -0.50 -3.97
CA PHE A 174 13.93 -0.86 -5.35
C PHE A 174 12.68 -0.62 -6.20
N VAL A 175 12.86 0.03 -7.36
CA VAL A 175 11.81 0.29 -8.36
C VAL A 175 12.35 -0.05 -9.75
N ALA A 176 11.63 -0.91 -10.45
CA ALA A 176 11.91 -1.21 -11.86
C ALA A 176 10.63 -1.32 -12.69
N VAL A 177 10.77 -1.13 -14.00
CA VAL A 177 9.68 -1.22 -14.97
C VAL A 177 10.04 -2.23 -16.05
N THR A 178 9.06 -3.04 -16.44
CA THR A 178 9.09 -3.85 -17.65
C THR A 178 7.93 -3.46 -18.54
N ASN A 179 8.15 -3.40 -19.85
CA ASN A 179 7.11 -3.06 -20.82
C ASN A 179 7.03 -4.12 -21.90
N THR A 180 5.83 -4.65 -22.13
CA THR A 180 5.52 -5.52 -23.27
C THR A 180 4.49 -4.86 -24.17
N THR A 181 4.83 -4.63 -25.44
CA THR A 181 3.89 -4.14 -26.45
C THR A 181 3.37 -5.30 -27.30
N ILE A 182 2.05 -5.38 -27.46
CA ILE A 182 1.35 -6.36 -28.32
C ILE A 182 0.91 -5.68 -29.61
N TYR A 183 1.11 -6.34 -30.75
CA TYR A 183 0.85 -5.83 -32.09
C TYR A 183 -0.06 -6.76 -32.88
N ASP A 184 -0.94 -6.20 -33.72
CA ASP A 184 -1.80 -6.94 -34.65
C ASP A 184 -1.08 -7.33 -35.96
N ASN A 185 0.20 -6.96 -36.10
CA ASN A 185 0.95 -7.17 -37.34
C ASN A 185 2.41 -7.55 -37.11
N ALA A 186 2.92 -8.47 -37.92
CA ALA A 186 4.30 -8.91 -37.93
C ALA A 186 5.32 -7.78 -38.15
N ALA A 187 4.89 -6.68 -38.76
CA ALA A 187 5.73 -5.50 -38.98
C ALA A 187 6.04 -4.73 -37.67
N LYS A 188 5.23 -4.92 -36.61
CA LYS A 188 5.41 -4.31 -35.27
C LYS A 188 5.63 -2.79 -35.32
N THR A 189 4.81 -2.10 -36.11
CA THR A 189 4.87 -0.63 -36.21
C THR A 189 3.98 0.02 -35.16
N SER A 190 4.18 1.32 -34.92
CA SER A 190 3.32 2.08 -34.00
C SER A 190 1.84 2.09 -34.42
N ASP A 191 1.56 1.95 -35.73
CA ASP A 191 0.20 1.94 -36.25
C ASP A 191 -0.50 0.58 -36.05
N ASP A 192 0.28 -0.48 -35.80
CA ASP A 192 -0.23 -1.83 -35.56
C ASP A 192 -0.22 -2.20 -34.06
N ALA A 193 0.21 -1.29 -33.18
CA ALA A 193 0.29 -1.53 -31.74
C ALA A 193 -1.12 -1.55 -31.12
N LEU A 194 -1.47 -2.64 -30.45
CA LEU A 194 -2.76 -2.83 -29.80
C LEU A 194 -2.75 -2.31 -28.38
N VAL A 195 -1.91 -2.91 -27.54
CA VAL A 195 -1.81 -2.59 -26.10
C VAL A 195 -0.37 -2.65 -25.62
N SER A 196 -0.08 -1.86 -24.59
CA SER A 196 1.09 -1.96 -23.72
C SER A 196 0.69 -2.63 -22.41
N VAL A 197 1.50 -3.57 -21.95
CA VAL A 197 1.44 -4.12 -20.60
C VAL A 197 2.71 -3.64 -19.89
N THR A 198 2.56 -2.62 -19.04
CA THR A 198 3.66 -2.05 -18.26
C THR A 198 3.55 -2.55 -16.83
N ILE A 199 4.57 -3.22 -16.33
CA ILE A 199 4.62 -3.72 -14.95
C ILE A 199 5.70 -2.95 -14.20
N THR A 200 5.30 -2.23 -13.15
CA THR A 200 6.22 -1.54 -12.22
C THR A 200 6.36 -2.37 -10.95
N PHE A 201 7.57 -2.86 -10.69
CA PHE A 201 7.94 -3.57 -9.47
C PHE A 201 8.36 -2.56 -8.42
N VAL A 202 7.68 -2.54 -7.27
CA VAL A 202 8.03 -1.72 -6.11
C VAL A 202 8.34 -2.66 -4.95
N PHE A 203 9.62 -2.74 -4.61
CA PHE A 203 10.11 -3.55 -3.50
C PHE A 203 10.72 -2.67 -2.43
N ASN A 204 10.09 -2.66 -1.26
CA ASN A 204 10.70 -2.15 -0.06
C ASN A 204 11.55 -3.26 0.54
N LYS A 205 12.88 -3.14 0.42
CA LYS A 205 13.87 -4.14 0.82
C LYS A 205 13.82 -4.48 2.30
N VAL A 206 13.14 -3.69 3.12
CA VAL A 206 12.92 -3.98 4.54
C VAL A 206 11.52 -4.52 4.85
N LYS A 207 10.84 -5.08 3.84
CA LYS A 207 9.52 -5.72 3.95
C LYS A 207 9.58 -7.11 3.32
N LYS A 208 8.54 -7.90 3.59
CA LYS A 208 8.40 -9.28 3.09
C LYS A 208 7.39 -9.40 1.94
N TYR A 209 7.23 -8.32 1.16
CA TYR A 209 6.38 -8.32 -0.03
C TYR A 209 6.94 -7.44 -1.14
N VAL A 210 6.49 -7.70 -2.37
CA VAL A 210 6.70 -6.87 -3.57
C VAL A 210 5.34 -6.46 -4.15
N ILE A 211 5.20 -5.19 -4.53
CA ILE A 211 4.00 -4.66 -5.18
C ILE A 211 4.27 -4.55 -6.69
N LEU A 212 3.34 -5.00 -7.52
CA LEU A 212 3.37 -4.84 -8.96
C LEU A 212 2.19 -3.97 -9.42
N PHE A 213 2.47 -2.80 -9.98
CA PHE A 213 1.49 -2.02 -10.74
C PHE A 213 1.49 -2.50 -12.18
N LYS A 214 0.37 -3.05 -12.66
CA LYS A 214 0.17 -3.46 -14.05
C LYS A 214 -0.73 -2.45 -14.73
N ASP A 215 -0.13 -1.61 -15.56
CA ASP A 215 -0.79 -0.61 -16.36
C ASP A 215 -1.03 -1.19 -17.77
N ILE A 216 -2.29 -1.49 -18.10
CA ILE A 216 -2.72 -2.04 -19.39
C ILE A 216 -3.27 -0.89 -20.22
N LYS A 217 -2.51 -0.45 -21.23
CA LYS A 217 -2.82 0.75 -22.01
C LYS A 217 -3.10 0.40 -23.46
N ARG A 218 -4.22 0.88 -24.00
CA ARG A 218 -4.50 0.84 -25.44
C ARG A 218 -3.58 1.79 -26.20
N LEU A 219 -2.91 1.28 -27.23
CA LEU A 219 -2.01 2.05 -28.09
C LEU A 219 -2.61 2.39 -29.46
N ASP A 220 -3.65 1.67 -29.89
CA ASP A 220 -4.39 2.00 -31.12
C ASP A 220 -5.12 3.35 -30.99
N LYS A 221 -4.61 4.37 -31.70
CA LYS A 221 -5.16 5.73 -31.75
C LYS A 221 -6.07 5.97 -32.96
N GLY A 222 -6.45 4.93 -33.71
CA GLY A 222 -7.30 5.06 -34.89
C GLY A 222 -8.62 5.77 -34.60
N LYS A 223 -9.00 6.75 -35.44
CA LYS A 223 -10.26 7.54 -35.30
C LYS A 223 -11.54 6.71 -35.34
N PHE A 224 -11.45 5.47 -35.80
CA PHE A 224 -12.57 4.53 -35.96
C PHE A 224 -12.36 3.24 -35.15
N GLY A 225 -11.35 3.20 -34.26
CA GLY A 225 -11.06 2.05 -33.43
C GLY A 225 -12.26 1.72 -32.53
N ARG A 226 -12.73 0.48 -32.59
CA ARG A 226 -13.80 -0.05 -31.73
C ARG A 226 -13.26 -0.36 -30.34
N THR A 227 -14.13 -0.55 -29.37
CA THR A 227 -13.80 -1.00 -28.00
C THR A 227 -12.97 -2.28 -28.03
N PHE A 228 -12.08 -2.46 -27.07
CA PHE A 228 -11.41 -3.73 -26.80
C PHE A 228 -12.01 -4.30 -25.52
N GLN A 229 -12.58 -5.49 -25.55
CA GLN A 229 -12.89 -6.23 -24.33
C GLN A 229 -11.63 -6.97 -23.91
N VAL A 230 -11.10 -6.66 -22.72
CA VAL A 230 -9.81 -7.13 -22.24
C VAL A 230 -9.98 -7.95 -20.98
N GLU A 231 -9.28 -9.08 -20.97
CA GLU A 231 -9.08 -9.93 -19.81
C GLU A 231 -7.60 -9.88 -19.48
N PHE A 232 -7.26 -9.56 -18.24
CA PHE A 232 -5.88 -9.59 -17.78
C PHE A 232 -5.82 -10.39 -16.49
N SER A 233 -4.94 -11.37 -16.40
CA SER A 233 -4.81 -12.21 -15.21
C SER A 233 -3.37 -12.40 -14.75
N ASN A 234 -3.23 -12.53 -13.43
CA ASN A 234 -2.07 -13.14 -12.81
C ASN A 234 -2.29 -14.64 -12.68
N ARG A 235 -1.23 -15.41 -12.89
CA ARG A 235 -1.27 -16.87 -12.83
C ARG A 235 0.00 -17.39 -12.16
N GLY A 236 -0.14 -18.30 -11.21
CA GLY A 236 1.00 -18.76 -10.42
C GLY A 236 0.74 -20.08 -9.71
N GLU A 237 1.57 -21.08 -9.97
CA GLU A 237 1.79 -22.21 -9.06
C GLU A 237 2.60 -21.74 -7.85
N TRP A 238 2.21 -22.18 -6.66
CA TRP A 238 2.86 -21.79 -5.40
C TRP A 238 3.48 -23.02 -4.73
N ASP A 239 4.81 -23.15 -4.88
CA ASP A 239 5.55 -24.32 -4.44
C ASP A 239 6.11 -24.16 -3.01
N ILE A 240 5.25 -24.09 -1.99
CA ILE A 240 5.68 -23.85 -0.60
C ILE A 240 6.02 -25.18 0.11
N GLY A 241 7.28 -25.59 0.06
CA GLY A 241 7.75 -26.79 0.77
C GLY A 241 8.96 -27.48 0.14
N THR A 242 9.29 -28.66 0.64
CA THR A 242 10.51 -29.39 0.23
C THR A 242 10.24 -30.65 -0.61
N SER A 243 8.97 -30.95 -0.87
CA SER A 243 8.55 -32.07 -1.70
C SER A 243 8.60 -31.70 -3.20
N ALA A 244 8.44 -32.68 -4.09
CA ALA A 244 8.41 -32.43 -5.54
C ALA A 244 7.06 -31.90 -6.06
N ALA A 245 6.04 -31.90 -5.21
CA ALA A 245 4.72 -31.29 -5.38
C ALA A 245 4.28 -30.87 -3.97
N PRO A 246 4.83 -29.76 -3.44
CA PRO A 246 4.66 -29.38 -2.05
C PRO A 246 3.19 -28.95 -1.80
N PRO A 247 2.47 -29.62 -0.90
CA PRO A 247 1.07 -29.29 -0.65
C PRO A 247 0.94 -28.09 0.30
N SER A 248 -0.14 -27.33 0.14
CA SER A 248 -0.53 -26.21 1.00
C SER A 248 -2.05 -26.17 1.18
N TYR A 249 -2.49 -25.60 2.29
CA TYR A 249 -3.87 -25.17 2.49
C TYR A 249 -4.03 -23.79 1.88
N ALA A 250 -5.12 -23.52 1.15
CA ALA A 250 -5.22 -22.27 0.41
C ALA A 250 -6.64 -21.72 0.33
N HIS A 251 -6.81 -20.51 0.84
CA HIS A 251 -8.11 -19.84 0.95
C HIS A 251 -8.14 -18.46 0.28
N PHE A 252 -9.26 -18.16 -0.39
CA PHE A 252 -9.56 -16.81 -0.91
C PHE A 252 -10.43 -16.02 0.08
N TYR A 253 -9.93 -14.87 0.51
CA TYR A 253 -10.67 -13.87 1.26
C TYR A 253 -11.15 -12.76 0.32
N ASP A 254 -12.45 -12.49 0.39
CA ASP A 254 -13.14 -11.63 -0.56
C ASP A 254 -13.44 -10.25 -0.01
N ASN A 255 -13.32 -9.23 -0.86
CA ASN A 255 -13.81 -7.88 -0.57
C ASN A 255 -13.28 -7.32 0.77
N LEU A 256 -11.99 -7.52 1.03
CA LEU A 256 -11.30 -6.96 2.19
C LEU A 256 -11.28 -5.43 2.08
N THR A 257 -11.40 -4.77 3.24
CA THR A 257 -11.60 -3.32 3.28
C THR A 257 -10.36 -2.56 2.83
N THR A 258 -10.56 -1.56 1.96
CA THR A 258 -9.53 -0.60 1.56
C THR A 258 -10.08 0.82 1.53
N VAL A 259 -9.19 1.81 1.70
CA VAL A 259 -9.52 3.23 1.44
C VAL A 259 -9.44 3.60 -0.05
N TYR A 260 -8.96 2.71 -0.92
CA TYR A 260 -8.87 2.92 -2.36
C TYR A 260 -10.17 2.56 -3.07
N ASP A 261 -11.13 3.47 -2.95
CA ASP A 261 -12.41 3.44 -3.65
C ASP A 261 -12.28 3.86 -5.13
N GLY A 262 -13.41 4.02 -5.80
CA GLY A 262 -13.51 4.41 -7.21
C GLY A 262 -13.03 5.82 -7.50
N HIS A 263 -12.73 6.65 -6.49
CA HIS A 263 -12.00 7.88 -6.71
C HIS A 263 -10.50 7.67 -6.95
N TYR A 264 -10.00 6.44 -6.84
CA TYR A 264 -8.62 6.05 -7.12
C TYR A 264 -8.45 5.27 -8.43
N HIS A 265 -9.53 5.06 -9.19
CA HIS A 265 -9.49 4.27 -10.42
C HIS A 265 -10.52 4.73 -11.45
N GLU A 266 -10.08 5.03 -12.66
CA GLU A 266 -10.89 5.62 -13.73
C GLU A 266 -12.08 4.77 -14.21
N PHE A 267 -12.15 3.51 -13.82
CA PHE A 267 -13.17 2.57 -14.27
C PHE A 267 -14.37 2.51 -13.33
N TYR A 268 -14.23 3.12 -12.17
CA TYR A 268 -15.17 3.06 -11.07
C TYR A 268 -15.57 4.47 -10.65
N ASN A 269 -16.67 4.58 -9.90
CA ASN A 269 -17.12 5.83 -9.28
C ASN A 269 -18.11 5.51 -8.15
N ALA A 270 -18.67 6.54 -7.51
CA ALA A 270 -19.65 6.36 -6.42
C ALA A 270 -20.93 5.55 -6.77
N THR A 271 -21.23 5.28 -8.05
CA THR A 271 -22.37 4.44 -8.49
C THR A 271 -21.95 3.00 -8.77
N ASN A 272 -20.76 2.77 -9.30
CA ASN A 272 -20.15 1.46 -9.50
C ASN A 272 -18.74 1.51 -8.93
N ASP A 273 -18.65 1.27 -7.63
CA ASP A 273 -17.49 1.61 -6.82
C ASP A 273 -16.54 0.42 -6.65
N VAL A 274 -15.28 0.68 -6.30
CA VAL A 274 -14.38 -0.36 -5.79
C VAL A 274 -14.73 -0.59 -4.32
N THR A 275 -15.22 -1.78 -3.98
CA THR A 275 -15.70 -2.08 -2.62
C THR A 275 -14.62 -2.67 -1.71
N GLY A 276 -13.52 -3.15 -2.28
CA GLY A 276 -12.48 -3.87 -1.55
C GLY A 276 -11.35 -4.35 -2.44
N PHE A 277 -10.52 -5.23 -1.87
CA PHE A 277 -9.52 -6.02 -2.56
C PHE A 277 -9.70 -7.52 -2.21
N ASP A 278 -9.22 -8.42 -3.05
CA ASP A 278 -9.25 -9.87 -2.74
C ASP A 278 -7.86 -10.34 -2.31
N LEU A 279 -7.78 -11.39 -1.49
CA LEU A 279 -6.55 -12.00 -1.00
C LEU A 279 -6.64 -13.52 -1.15
N VAL A 280 -5.58 -14.16 -1.64
CA VAL A 280 -5.36 -15.59 -1.40
C VAL A 280 -4.21 -15.76 -0.42
N GLN A 281 -4.41 -16.59 0.59
CA GLN A 281 -3.39 -17.00 1.55
C GLN A 281 -3.13 -18.50 1.38
N MET A 282 -1.87 -18.91 1.43
CA MET A 282 -1.46 -20.31 1.33
C MET A 282 -0.57 -20.67 2.51
N ILE A 283 -0.94 -21.68 3.27
CA ILE A 283 -0.20 -22.19 4.44
C ILE A 283 0.46 -23.50 4.03
N ASP A 284 1.79 -23.61 4.19
CA ASP A 284 2.47 -24.87 3.87
C ASP A 284 1.94 -26.04 4.72
N GLU A 285 2.01 -27.27 4.22
CA GLU A 285 1.56 -28.46 4.97
C GLU A 285 2.19 -28.57 6.37
N GLY A 286 3.42 -28.07 6.53
CA GLY A 286 4.13 -28.02 7.81
C GLY A 286 3.81 -26.81 8.68
N GLY A 287 2.94 -25.90 8.24
CA GLY A 287 2.48 -24.65 8.88
C GLY A 287 3.57 -23.84 9.55
N SER A 288 4.70 -23.72 8.88
CA SER A 288 5.80 -22.85 9.27
C SER A 288 5.83 -21.56 8.46
N LEU A 289 5.31 -21.57 7.23
CA LEU A 289 5.35 -20.49 6.27
C LEU A 289 3.96 -20.18 5.71
N VAL A 290 3.74 -18.90 5.40
CA VAL A 290 2.49 -18.41 4.81
C VAL A 290 2.81 -17.54 3.60
N GLY A 291 2.42 -18.00 2.42
CA GLY A 291 2.48 -17.23 1.19
C GLY A 291 1.18 -16.46 0.97
N PHE A 292 1.24 -15.34 0.25
CA PHE A 292 0.01 -14.62 -0.11
C PHE A 292 0.10 -13.82 -1.42
N ALA A 293 -1.05 -13.66 -2.07
CA ALA A 293 -1.27 -12.70 -3.14
C ALA A 293 -2.54 -11.87 -2.90
N ALA A 294 -2.42 -10.55 -2.87
CA ALA A 294 -3.54 -9.63 -2.77
C ALA A 294 -3.77 -8.88 -4.10
N PHE A 295 -5.03 -8.63 -4.48
CA PHE A 295 -5.44 -8.12 -5.79
C PHE A 295 -6.36 -6.91 -5.68
N TRP A 296 -5.98 -5.80 -6.31
CA TRP A 296 -6.80 -4.58 -6.39
C TRP A 296 -6.81 -4.00 -7.82
N PRO A 297 -7.94 -3.48 -8.33
CA PRO A 297 -9.30 -3.57 -7.75
C PRO A 297 -9.75 -5.02 -7.57
N GLN A 298 -10.92 -5.23 -6.97
CA GLN A 298 -11.49 -6.56 -6.79
C GLN A 298 -11.53 -7.35 -8.12
N LEU A 299 -11.25 -8.66 -8.04
CA LEU A 299 -11.18 -9.54 -9.20
C LEU A 299 -12.57 -9.78 -9.80
N PHE A 300 -12.63 -9.92 -11.13
CA PHE A 300 -13.84 -10.37 -11.83
C PHE A 300 -13.88 -11.90 -11.98
N GLY A 301 -12.71 -12.54 -12.05
CA GLY A 301 -12.61 -13.99 -11.95
C GLY A 301 -11.48 -14.39 -11.04
N LYS A 302 -11.72 -15.40 -10.21
CA LYS A 302 -10.72 -15.95 -9.31
C LYS A 302 -10.88 -17.46 -9.14
N LEU A 303 -9.74 -18.11 -8.99
CA LEU A 303 -9.63 -19.54 -8.81
C LEU A 303 -8.36 -19.86 -8.03
N VAL A 304 -8.49 -20.64 -6.97
CA VAL A 304 -7.40 -21.45 -6.41
C VAL A 304 -7.82 -22.90 -6.55
N ASP A 305 -6.93 -23.73 -7.07
CA ASP A 305 -7.19 -25.15 -7.28
C ASP A 305 -5.88 -25.93 -7.22
N GLY A 306 -5.96 -27.22 -6.91
CA GLY A 306 -4.80 -28.08 -6.77
C GLY A 306 -4.19 -28.41 -8.13
N THR A 307 -2.86 -28.47 -8.22
CA THR A 307 -2.16 -28.86 -9.47
C THR A 307 -2.56 -30.24 -9.97
N THR A 308 -3.10 -31.11 -9.10
CA THR A 308 -3.62 -32.42 -9.50
C THR A 308 -5.00 -32.37 -10.18
N HIS A 309 -5.72 -31.25 -10.07
CA HIS A 309 -7.07 -31.02 -10.59
C HIS A 309 -7.14 -29.96 -11.69
N ILE A 310 -6.40 -28.87 -11.54
CA ILE A 310 -6.39 -27.79 -12.52
C ILE A 310 -5.86 -28.28 -13.87
N THR A 311 -6.47 -27.81 -14.95
CA THR A 311 -6.09 -28.23 -16.30
C THR A 311 -5.21 -27.17 -16.97
N ARG A 312 -4.36 -27.60 -17.92
CA ARG A 312 -3.62 -26.67 -18.78
C ARG A 312 -4.53 -25.72 -19.57
N ASP A 313 -5.77 -26.12 -19.82
CA ASP A 313 -6.79 -25.30 -20.49
C ASP A 313 -7.16 -24.10 -19.61
N THR A 314 -7.54 -24.38 -18.36
CA THR A 314 -7.79 -23.35 -17.33
C THR A 314 -6.58 -22.43 -17.14
N ILE A 315 -5.36 -22.98 -17.14
CA ILE A 315 -4.11 -22.21 -16.96
C ILE A 315 -3.77 -21.31 -18.16
N LEU A 316 -4.16 -21.67 -19.38
CA LEU A 316 -3.72 -20.98 -20.60
C LEU A 316 -4.83 -20.25 -21.37
N GLU A 317 -6.04 -20.22 -20.82
CA GLU A 317 -7.19 -19.51 -21.39
C GLU A 317 -7.91 -18.65 -20.33
N SER A 318 -8.72 -17.67 -20.76
CA SER A 318 -9.47 -16.80 -19.84
C SER A 318 -10.46 -17.59 -18.98
N LEU A 319 -10.59 -17.21 -17.70
CA LEU A 319 -11.64 -17.74 -16.83
C LEU A 319 -13.00 -17.15 -17.22
N CYS A 320 -13.02 -15.85 -17.49
CA CYS A 320 -14.25 -15.05 -17.46
C CYS A 320 -14.91 -14.87 -18.82
N THR A 321 -14.15 -14.92 -19.92
CA THR A 321 -14.72 -14.75 -21.25
C THR A 321 -15.26 -16.05 -21.80
N LYS A 322 -16.53 -16.03 -22.21
CA LYS A 322 -17.18 -17.14 -22.88
C LYS A 322 -17.32 -16.82 -24.36
N GLU A 323 -16.69 -17.65 -25.19
CA GLU A 323 -16.79 -17.60 -26.65
C GLU A 323 -17.51 -18.86 -27.15
N TYR A 324 -18.66 -18.67 -27.79
CA TYR A 324 -19.38 -19.75 -28.46
C TYR A 324 -19.48 -19.47 -29.94
N ASN A 325 -18.82 -20.28 -30.76
CA ASN A 325 -18.85 -20.17 -32.22
C ASN A 325 -19.46 -21.43 -32.84
N GLN A 326 -20.72 -21.34 -33.25
CA GLN A 326 -21.49 -22.48 -33.75
C GLN A 326 -22.31 -22.11 -34.98
N THR A 327 -22.59 -23.09 -35.84
CA THR A 327 -23.57 -22.88 -36.92
C THR A 327 -24.97 -22.72 -36.33
N TRP A 328 -25.84 -21.97 -37.01
CA TRP A 328 -27.24 -21.81 -36.62
C TRP A 328 -27.95 -23.17 -36.44
N GLU A 329 -27.65 -24.14 -37.31
CA GLU A 329 -28.14 -25.51 -37.19
C GLU A 329 -27.67 -26.20 -35.90
N SER A 330 -26.42 -25.99 -35.50
CA SER A 330 -25.84 -26.61 -34.29
C SER A 330 -26.42 -26.01 -33.00
N LEU A 331 -26.87 -24.75 -33.06
CA LEU A 331 -27.67 -24.13 -32.00
C LEU A 331 -29.11 -24.67 -31.94
N GLY A 332 -29.46 -25.63 -32.80
CA GLY A 332 -30.78 -26.25 -32.90
C GLY A 332 -31.78 -25.45 -33.73
N SER A 333 -31.31 -24.53 -34.58
CA SER A 333 -32.12 -23.58 -35.37
C SER A 333 -33.26 -22.97 -34.52
N PRO A 334 -32.91 -22.25 -33.44
CA PRO A 334 -33.85 -21.95 -32.38
C PRO A 334 -35.04 -21.11 -32.86
N SER A 335 -36.24 -21.56 -32.50
CA SER A 335 -37.49 -20.96 -32.97
C SER A 335 -37.60 -19.49 -32.56
N GLY A 336 -38.08 -18.64 -33.46
CA GLY A 336 -38.25 -17.21 -33.19
C GLY A 336 -36.95 -16.40 -33.28
N ARG A 337 -35.85 -17.01 -33.73
CA ARG A 337 -34.52 -16.39 -33.90
C ARG A 337 -33.89 -16.01 -32.56
N ASN A 338 -34.19 -16.79 -31.53
CA ASN A 338 -33.84 -16.49 -30.14
C ASN A 338 -32.80 -17.48 -29.62
N ILE A 339 -31.58 -17.02 -29.40
CA ILE A 339 -30.52 -17.77 -28.72
C ILE A 339 -30.73 -17.58 -27.21
N THR A 340 -30.84 -18.67 -26.46
CA THR A 340 -31.08 -18.62 -25.01
C THR A 340 -29.99 -19.39 -24.27
N PHE A 341 -29.28 -18.70 -23.37
CA PHE A 341 -28.06 -19.23 -22.76
C PHE A 341 -28.29 -20.51 -21.95
N PRO A 342 -29.23 -20.56 -20.97
CA PRO A 342 -29.51 -21.79 -20.22
C PRO A 342 -29.95 -22.99 -21.07
N ILE A 343 -30.68 -22.76 -22.17
CA ILE A 343 -31.17 -23.84 -23.05
C ILE A 343 -29.98 -24.50 -23.77
N LEU A 344 -28.95 -23.72 -24.08
CA LEU A 344 -27.74 -24.17 -24.74
C LEU A 344 -26.66 -24.66 -23.76
N GLY A 345 -26.93 -24.59 -22.45
CA GLY A 345 -25.96 -24.93 -21.40
C GLY A 345 -24.87 -23.87 -21.22
N TRP A 346 -25.11 -22.64 -21.65
CA TRP A 346 -24.19 -21.51 -21.50
C TRP A 346 -24.52 -20.76 -20.21
N PRO A 347 -23.52 -20.31 -19.42
CA PRO A 347 -23.77 -19.48 -18.24
C PRO A 347 -24.34 -18.11 -18.64
N SER A 348 -24.99 -17.41 -17.71
CA SER A 348 -25.43 -16.03 -17.93
C SER A 348 -24.25 -15.07 -18.06
N ALA A 349 -24.50 -13.91 -18.70
CA ALA A 349 -23.56 -12.81 -18.77
C ALA A 349 -23.64 -11.95 -17.51
N ASP A 350 -22.48 -11.52 -17.04
CA ASP A 350 -22.34 -10.69 -15.84
C ASP A 350 -21.79 -9.30 -16.18
N PRO A 351 -22.23 -8.25 -15.47
CA PRO A 351 -21.81 -6.90 -15.73
C PRO A 351 -20.35 -6.66 -15.32
N TYR A 352 -19.57 -6.08 -16.23
CA TYR A 352 -18.17 -5.75 -16.00
C TYR A 352 -17.89 -4.27 -16.34
N PRO A 353 -16.82 -3.66 -15.79
CA PRO A 353 -16.57 -2.23 -15.92
C PRO A 353 -16.12 -1.82 -17.33
N ARG A 354 -16.62 -0.66 -17.80
CA ARG A 354 -16.29 -0.06 -19.10
C ARG A 354 -15.61 1.31 -19.03
N GLY A 355 -15.24 1.77 -17.84
CA GLY A 355 -14.75 3.12 -17.65
C GLY A 355 -15.80 4.05 -17.04
N LEU A 356 -15.35 4.98 -16.20
CA LEU A 356 -16.14 6.05 -15.58
C LEU A 356 -17.39 5.56 -14.83
N GLY A 357 -17.28 4.39 -14.19
CA GLY A 357 -18.37 3.71 -13.49
C GLY A 357 -19.50 3.18 -14.37
N ALA A 358 -19.31 3.16 -15.69
CA ALA A 358 -20.21 2.45 -16.60
C ALA A 358 -19.93 0.95 -16.54
N ILE A 359 -20.99 0.15 -16.59
CA ILE A 359 -20.91 -1.31 -16.68
C ILE A 359 -21.61 -1.81 -17.95
N SER A 360 -21.29 -3.02 -18.37
CA SER A 360 -21.96 -3.71 -19.47
C SER A 360 -21.96 -5.21 -19.24
N ASP A 361 -23.05 -5.85 -19.61
CA ASP A 361 -23.27 -7.30 -19.67
C ASP A 361 -23.73 -7.72 -21.08
N GLU A 362 -23.94 -6.77 -21.99
CA GLU A 362 -24.40 -7.06 -23.36
C GLU A 362 -23.37 -7.90 -24.15
N PRO A 363 -23.73 -9.11 -24.60
CA PRO A 363 -22.89 -9.96 -25.42
C PRO A 363 -22.58 -9.35 -26.78
N TRP A 364 -21.38 -9.58 -27.29
CA TRP A 364 -21.04 -9.30 -28.68
C TRP A 364 -21.45 -10.47 -29.58
N VAL A 365 -22.20 -10.15 -30.63
CA VAL A 365 -22.75 -11.14 -31.55
C VAL A 365 -22.18 -10.91 -32.94
N TYR A 366 -21.63 -11.96 -33.53
CA TYR A 366 -21.09 -11.95 -34.87
C TYR A 366 -21.81 -12.97 -35.74
N LYS A 367 -22.00 -12.62 -37.01
CA LYS A 367 -22.48 -13.54 -38.04
C LYS A 367 -21.41 -13.65 -39.12
N GLU A 368 -20.95 -14.86 -39.40
CA GLU A 368 -19.87 -15.10 -40.36
C GLU A 368 -18.62 -14.26 -40.06
N GLY A 369 -18.30 -14.09 -38.77
CA GLY A 369 -17.19 -13.27 -38.30
C GLY A 369 -17.39 -11.76 -38.41
N ILE A 370 -18.59 -11.27 -38.76
CA ILE A 370 -18.92 -9.84 -38.85
C ILE A 370 -19.74 -9.42 -37.63
N LEU A 371 -19.27 -8.39 -36.90
CA LEU A 371 -19.94 -7.85 -35.71
C LEU A 371 -21.29 -7.24 -36.07
N LEU A 372 -22.33 -7.73 -35.41
CA LEU A 372 -23.69 -7.20 -35.47
C LEU A 372 -23.88 -6.05 -34.47
N THR A 373 -24.81 -5.16 -34.78
CA THR A 373 -25.14 -4.01 -33.94
C THR A 373 -26.24 -4.37 -32.94
N GLY A 374 -25.95 -4.22 -31.65
CA GLY A 374 -26.90 -4.42 -30.55
C GLY A 374 -28.00 -3.34 -30.46
N GLY A 375 -28.66 -3.26 -29.30
CA GLY A 375 -29.69 -2.24 -29.05
C GLY A 375 -30.92 -2.30 -29.97
N GLY A 376 -31.20 -3.45 -30.59
CA GLY A 376 -32.34 -3.68 -31.47
C GLY A 376 -32.10 -3.37 -32.95
N VAL A 377 -30.87 -3.05 -33.36
CA VAL A 377 -30.53 -2.78 -34.77
C VAL A 377 -30.43 -4.08 -35.58
N ASP A 378 -29.51 -4.96 -35.22
CA ASP A 378 -29.36 -6.29 -35.82
C ASP A 378 -29.87 -7.39 -34.87
N TYR A 379 -29.74 -7.17 -33.57
CA TYR A 379 -30.29 -8.02 -32.53
C TYR A 379 -30.77 -7.22 -31.32
N THR A 380 -31.67 -7.80 -30.54
CA THR A 380 -32.03 -7.33 -29.20
C THR A 380 -31.53 -8.34 -28.17
N TRP A 381 -30.75 -7.87 -27.22
CA TRP A 381 -30.39 -8.64 -26.03
C TRP A 381 -31.31 -8.28 -24.86
N THR A 382 -31.57 -9.24 -23.98
CA THR A 382 -32.31 -9.04 -22.74
C THR A 382 -31.65 -9.86 -21.63
N GLY A 383 -31.04 -9.16 -20.67
CA GLY A 383 -30.39 -9.76 -19.51
C GLY A 383 -31.37 -10.13 -18.39
N SER A 384 -31.20 -11.31 -17.80
CA SER A 384 -31.84 -11.75 -16.55
C SER A 384 -31.24 -13.08 -16.03
N THR A 385 -31.97 -13.86 -15.25
CA THR A 385 -31.63 -15.28 -14.97
C THR A 385 -31.66 -16.17 -16.22
N THR A 386 -32.13 -15.66 -17.35
CA THR A 386 -32.11 -16.32 -18.65
C THR A 386 -31.81 -15.27 -19.71
N ASP A 387 -30.57 -15.26 -20.20
CA ASP A 387 -30.17 -14.33 -21.24
C ASP A 387 -30.68 -14.78 -22.60
N SER A 388 -31.13 -13.80 -23.37
CA SER A 388 -31.78 -14.01 -24.66
C SER A 388 -31.25 -13.02 -25.69
N ILE A 389 -30.84 -13.54 -26.85
CA ILE A 389 -30.45 -12.76 -28.02
C ILE A 389 -31.45 -13.06 -29.14
N VAL A 390 -32.24 -12.06 -29.51
CA VAL A 390 -33.20 -12.17 -30.61
C VAL A 390 -32.65 -11.47 -31.84
N LEU A 391 -32.32 -12.24 -32.88
CA LEU A 391 -31.85 -11.71 -34.15
C LEU A 391 -33.02 -11.14 -34.98
N ASN A 392 -32.82 -9.98 -35.59
CA ASN A 392 -33.83 -9.34 -36.44
C ASN A 392 -34.01 -10.06 -37.78
N VAL A 393 -32.97 -10.75 -38.25
CA VAL A 393 -32.98 -11.56 -39.47
C VAL A 393 -32.56 -12.98 -39.11
N GLU A 394 -33.33 -13.97 -39.56
CA GLU A 394 -33.00 -15.37 -39.36
C GLU A 394 -31.72 -15.74 -40.13
N PRO A 395 -30.70 -16.31 -39.48
CA PRO A 395 -29.54 -16.85 -40.16
C PRO A 395 -29.88 -18.08 -41.01
N ALA A 396 -29.06 -18.38 -42.02
CA ALA A 396 -29.09 -19.67 -42.67
C ALA A 396 -28.53 -20.74 -41.73
N ASP A 397 -28.97 -21.99 -41.88
CA ASP A 397 -28.50 -23.13 -41.07
C ASP A 397 -26.97 -23.29 -41.07
N THR A 398 -26.32 -22.88 -42.17
CA THR A 398 -24.85 -22.90 -42.32
C THR A 398 -24.13 -21.69 -41.75
N ASP A 399 -24.85 -20.63 -41.39
CA ASP A 399 -24.23 -19.40 -40.90
C ASP A 399 -23.64 -19.65 -39.50
N TYR A 400 -22.37 -19.30 -39.30
CA TYR A 400 -21.72 -19.28 -38.01
C TYR A 400 -22.14 -18.05 -37.23
N ILE A 401 -22.59 -18.29 -36.00
CA ILE A 401 -22.87 -17.28 -34.99
C ILE A 401 -21.81 -17.40 -33.91
N THR A 402 -21.07 -16.32 -33.70
CA THR A 402 -20.14 -16.19 -32.58
C THR A 402 -20.75 -15.28 -31.53
N VAL A 403 -20.84 -15.75 -30.29
CA VAL A 403 -21.28 -14.96 -29.14
C VAL A 403 -20.11 -14.87 -28.17
N VAL A 404 -19.72 -13.65 -27.83
CA VAL A 404 -18.65 -13.35 -26.87
C VAL A 404 -19.24 -12.54 -25.72
N TYR A 405 -19.06 -12.97 -24.48
CA TYR A 405 -19.56 -12.26 -23.30
C TYR A 405 -18.72 -12.58 -22.07
N LYS A 406 -18.94 -11.82 -20.99
CA LYS A 406 -18.25 -12.01 -19.70
C LYS A 406 -19.16 -12.75 -18.74
N HIS A 407 -18.58 -13.67 -17.99
CA HIS A 407 -19.22 -14.39 -16.91
C HIS A 407 -18.26 -14.38 -15.72
N GLU A 408 -18.75 -13.93 -14.58
CA GLU A 408 -17.98 -13.93 -13.34
C GLU A 408 -17.66 -15.38 -12.97
N VAL A 409 -16.38 -15.68 -12.76
CA VAL A 409 -15.96 -16.97 -12.22
C VAL A 409 -15.51 -16.74 -10.81
N ASN A 410 -16.40 -17.03 -9.88
CA ASN A 410 -16.14 -16.88 -8.47
C ASN A 410 -16.29 -18.26 -7.83
N ALA A 411 -15.17 -18.93 -7.57
CA ALA A 411 -15.16 -20.14 -6.75
C ALA A 411 -15.68 -19.87 -5.31
N GLY A 412 -15.85 -18.59 -4.92
CA GLY A 412 -16.23 -18.19 -3.57
C GLY A 412 -15.12 -18.49 -2.57
N GLU A 413 -15.51 -18.49 -1.29
CA GLU A 413 -14.73 -18.98 -0.15
C GLU A 413 -14.41 -20.50 -0.23
N GLU A 414 -14.70 -21.20 -1.34
CA GLU A 414 -14.42 -22.64 -1.43
C GLU A 414 -12.93 -22.91 -1.70
N ASP A 415 -12.29 -23.54 -0.71
CA ASP A 415 -10.91 -23.98 -0.71
C ASP A 415 -10.67 -25.06 -1.78
N LEU A 416 -9.62 -24.86 -2.59
CA LEU A 416 -9.25 -25.70 -3.74
C LEU A 416 -10.49 -26.24 -4.52
N SER A 417 -11.37 -25.34 -4.97
CA SER A 417 -12.74 -25.54 -5.50
C SER A 417 -13.13 -26.81 -6.31
N ASN A 418 -12.20 -27.54 -6.94
CA ASN A 418 -12.50 -28.81 -7.64
C ASN A 418 -11.85 -30.04 -7.00
N HIS A 419 -11.20 -29.87 -5.86
CA HIS A 419 -10.54 -30.90 -5.06
C HIS A 419 -11.43 -31.30 -3.87
N VAL A 420 -11.26 -32.54 -3.38
CA VAL A 420 -12.11 -33.10 -2.31
C VAL A 420 -11.29 -33.32 -1.02
N THR A 421 -10.00 -32.97 -1.00
CA THR A 421 -9.11 -33.24 0.14
C THR A 421 -7.93 -32.27 0.16
N GLU A 422 -7.98 -31.25 1.00
CA GLU A 422 -6.80 -30.43 1.32
C GLU A 422 -5.77 -31.23 2.14
N PRO A 423 -4.45 -30.92 2.06
CA PRO A 423 -3.80 -29.91 1.22
C PRO A 423 -3.35 -30.45 -0.16
N ASP A 424 -3.16 -29.58 -1.15
CA ASP A 424 -2.54 -29.87 -2.48
C ASP A 424 -1.62 -28.70 -2.91
N THR A 425 -0.80 -28.84 -3.95
CA THR A 425 -0.01 -27.71 -4.47
C THR A 425 -0.95 -26.70 -5.14
N PRO A 426 -1.07 -25.46 -4.65
CA PRO A 426 -2.06 -24.52 -5.17
C PRO A 426 -1.60 -23.84 -6.46
N TYR A 427 -2.54 -23.70 -7.39
CA TYR A 427 -2.42 -22.84 -8.55
C TYR A 427 -3.44 -21.70 -8.46
N VAL A 428 -2.94 -20.47 -8.42
CA VAL A 428 -3.73 -19.25 -8.23
C VAL A 428 -3.93 -18.55 -9.56
N ILE A 429 -5.17 -18.20 -9.88
CA ILE A 429 -5.55 -17.30 -10.97
C ILE A 429 -6.41 -16.17 -10.40
N GLY A 430 -5.98 -14.93 -10.65
CA GLY A 430 -6.80 -13.74 -10.44
C GLY A 430 -6.92 -12.96 -11.75
N GLU A 431 -8.13 -12.73 -12.24
CA GLU A 431 -8.46 -12.12 -13.53
C GLU A 431 -9.35 -10.89 -13.38
N TRP A 432 -8.96 -9.80 -14.05
CA TRP A 432 -9.77 -8.60 -14.27
C TRP A 432 -10.37 -8.61 -15.66
N CYS A 433 -11.59 -8.11 -15.79
CA CYS A 433 -12.29 -7.90 -17.06
C CYS A 433 -12.69 -6.44 -17.21
N PHE A 434 -12.34 -5.81 -18.32
CA PHE A 434 -12.61 -4.40 -18.55
C PHE A 434 -12.61 -4.04 -20.04
N ASP A 435 -13.30 -2.95 -20.41
CA ASP A 435 -13.25 -2.42 -21.78
C ASP A 435 -12.23 -1.29 -21.92
N LEU A 436 -11.37 -1.34 -22.95
CA LEU A 436 -10.55 -0.21 -23.36
C LEU A 436 -11.12 0.49 -24.59
N GLU A 437 -11.40 1.78 -24.48
CA GLU A 437 -11.87 2.63 -25.57
C GLU A 437 -10.80 3.63 -26.02
N ASN A 438 -10.90 4.14 -27.25
CA ASN A 438 -10.04 5.24 -27.69
C ASN A 438 -10.57 6.60 -27.18
N LYS A 439 -10.82 6.72 -25.88
CA LYS A 439 -11.35 7.92 -25.21
C LYS A 439 -10.57 8.20 -23.93
N ASP A 440 -10.54 9.48 -23.57
CA ASP A 440 -9.86 9.86 -22.35
C ASP A 440 -10.57 9.23 -21.13
N HIS A 441 -9.79 8.81 -20.13
CA HIS A 441 -10.12 8.07 -18.90
C HIS A 441 -10.65 6.64 -19.11
N GLN A 442 -10.51 6.10 -20.33
CA GLN A 442 -10.97 4.75 -20.69
C GLN A 442 -9.93 4.01 -21.56
N ARG A 443 -8.70 4.55 -21.65
CA ARG A 443 -7.60 4.00 -22.46
C ARG A 443 -6.63 3.14 -21.67
N GLN A 444 -6.61 3.29 -20.36
CA GLN A 444 -5.72 2.56 -19.48
C GLN A 444 -6.49 1.96 -18.31
N PHE A 445 -6.10 0.76 -17.91
CA PHE A 445 -6.59 0.10 -16.70
C PHE A 445 -5.39 -0.26 -15.82
N ARG A 446 -5.51 -0.09 -14.50
CA ARG A 446 -4.47 -0.51 -13.56
C ARG A 446 -4.95 -1.68 -12.73
N ALA A 447 -4.21 -2.77 -12.82
CA ALA A 447 -4.29 -3.87 -11.86
C ALA A 447 -3.10 -3.82 -10.91
N VAL A 448 -3.32 -4.07 -9.63
CA VAL A 448 -2.28 -4.09 -8.58
C VAL A 448 -2.25 -5.47 -7.95
N THR A 449 -1.05 -5.98 -7.70
CA THR A 449 -0.88 -7.22 -6.94
C THR A 449 0.27 -7.13 -5.98
N VAL A 450 0.06 -7.64 -4.78
CA VAL A 450 1.07 -7.75 -3.75
C VAL A 450 1.40 -9.22 -3.58
N TYR A 451 2.67 -9.60 -3.70
CA TYR A 451 3.15 -10.96 -3.45
C TYR A 451 4.08 -10.96 -2.24
N GLY A 452 3.92 -11.92 -1.33
CA GLY A 452 4.78 -12.04 -0.16
C GLY A 452 4.82 -13.43 0.46
N LEU A 453 5.74 -13.61 1.40
CA LEU A 453 5.98 -14.85 2.15
C LEU A 453 6.48 -14.50 3.56
N THR A 454 5.87 -15.09 4.59
CA THR A 454 6.18 -14.84 6.01
C THR A 454 6.26 -16.14 6.80
N ASP A 455 6.71 -16.06 8.05
CA ASP A 455 6.47 -17.12 9.03
C ASP A 455 4.96 -17.20 9.34
N ARG A 456 4.49 -18.38 9.76
CA ARG A 456 3.14 -18.55 10.31
C ARG A 456 3.08 -18.10 11.77
N HIS A 457 2.12 -17.24 12.10
CA HIS A 457 1.86 -16.76 13.45
C HIS A 457 0.51 -17.27 13.96
N ASP A 458 -0.57 -16.81 13.34
CA ASP A 458 -1.96 -17.14 13.69
C ASP A 458 -2.82 -17.43 12.45
N ALA A 459 -2.21 -17.59 11.28
CA ALA A 459 -2.88 -18.06 10.08
C ALA A 459 -3.57 -19.42 10.35
N ASP A 460 -4.83 -19.56 9.96
CA ASP A 460 -5.54 -20.83 10.09
C ASP A 460 -6.46 -21.08 8.91
N ASP A 461 -6.77 -22.35 8.71
CA ASP A 461 -7.60 -22.87 7.63
C ASP A 461 -8.61 -23.87 8.22
N ASP A 462 -9.89 -23.73 7.90
CA ASP A 462 -11.01 -24.51 8.46
C ASP A 462 -10.89 -26.00 8.10
N ASP A 463 -10.23 -26.32 6.98
CA ASP A 463 -10.00 -27.70 6.55
C ASP A 463 -8.69 -28.30 7.10
N ALA A 464 -7.88 -27.51 7.82
CA ALA A 464 -6.70 -28.01 8.53
C ALA A 464 -7.09 -28.70 9.86
N ASP A 465 -7.43 -30.00 9.81
CA ASP A 465 -7.86 -30.81 10.97
C ASP A 465 -6.98 -30.61 12.23
N ALA A 466 -7.65 -30.58 13.39
CA ALA A 466 -7.18 -30.27 14.74
C ALA A 466 -6.01 -31.14 15.28
N GLU A 467 -5.46 -32.08 14.49
CA GLU A 467 -4.27 -32.85 14.88
C GLU A 467 -2.96 -32.05 14.69
N THR A 468 -2.95 -30.96 13.92
CA THR A 468 -1.72 -30.19 13.62
C THR A 468 -1.70 -28.73 14.08
N TRP A 469 -2.85 -28.03 14.17
CA TRP A 469 -2.91 -26.56 14.40
C TRP A 469 -3.92 -26.15 15.47
N GLN A 470 -4.07 -24.86 15.76
CA GLN A 470 -5.03 -24.42 16.79
C GLN A 470 -6.44 -24.75 16.28
N ASP A 471 -7.22 -25.49 17.06
CA ASP A 471 -8.59 -25.92 16.73
C ASP A 471 -9.54 -24.70 16.72
N VAL A 472 -9.46 -23.89 15.68
CA VAL A 472 -10.42 -22.83 15.35
C VAL A 472 -11.11 -23.28 14.06
N ASP A 473 -12.38 -23.66 14.15
CA ASP A 473 -13.23 -24.00 12.98
C ASP A 473 -13.48 -22.73 12.09
N GLN A 474 -12.42 -22.03 11.66
CA GLN A 474 -12.42 -20.74 10.95
C GLN A 474 -11.13 -20.49 10.15
N ASN A 475 -11.27 -19.95 8.93
CA ASN A 475 -10.17 -19.35 8.17
C ASN A 475 -9.70 -18.04 8.80
N VAL A 476 -8.39 -17.91 9.06
CA VAL A 476 -7.77 -16.75 9.70
C VAL A 476 -6.59 -16.22 8.87
N ILE A 477 -6.65 -14.93 8.52
CA ILE A 477 -5.54 -14.23 7.86
C ILE A 477 -4.40 -14.07 8.87
N ASP A 478 -3.17 -14.41 8.48
CA ASP A 478 -1.99 -14.21 9.32
C ASP A 478 -1.84 -12.73 9.70
N CYS A 479 -1.61 -12.49 10.99
CA CYS A 479 -1.49 -11.16 11.53
C CYS A 479 -0.30 -10.36 10.99
N GLU A 480 0.79 -10.98 10.51
CA GLU A 480 1.87 -10.27 9.82
C GLU A 480 1.44 -9.87 8.41
N ILE A 481 0.68 -10.73 7.72
CA ILE A 481 0.11 -10.42 6.39
C ILE A 481 -0.88 -9.27 6.51
N GLN A 482 -1.83 -9.34 7.45
CA GLN A 482 -2.78 -8.27 7.71
C GLN A 482 -2.07 -6.95 8.06
N TYR A 483 -0.98 -7.00 8.83
CA TYR A 483 -0.16 -5.83 9.13
C TYR A 483 0.34 -5.12 7.87
N TYR A 484 0.89 -5.88 6.91
CA TYR A 484 1.38 -5.32 5.65
C TYR A 484 0.25 -4.87 4.73
N LEU A 485 -0.84 -5.63 4.66
CA LEU A 485 -2.00 -5.26 3.85
C LEU A 485 -2.65 -3.97 4.36
N ASP A 486 -2.72 -3.75 5.66
CA ASP A 486 -3.19 -2.46 6.19
C ASP A 486 -2.22 -1.32 5.92
N GLU A 487 -0.91 -1.57 5.96
CA GLU A 487 0.08 -0.56 5.55
C GLU A 487 -0.08 -0.15 4.08
N ILE A 488 -0.46 -1.09 3.21
CA ILE A 488 -0.64 -0.87 1.78
C ILE A 488 -2.04 -0.30 1.50
N PHE A 489 -3.10 -1.01 1.84
CA PHE A 489 -4.49 -0.74 1.46
C PHE A 489 -5.25 0.18 2.43
N ASN A 490 -4.74 0.42 3.64
CA ASN A 490 -5.31 1.29 4.67
C ASN A 490 -4.22 2.14 5.37
N PRO A 491 -3.35 2.85 4.61
CA PRO A 491 -2.16 3.48 5.15
C PRO A 491 -2.50 4.59 6.16
N PHE A 492 -1.53 4.91 7.03
CA PHE A 492 -1.58 6.17 7.76
C PHE A 492 -1.41 7.33 6.76
N ASP A 493 -2.47 8.11 6.57
CA ASP A 493 -2.61 9.10 5.49
C ASP A 493 -2.51 10.56 5.99
N LEU A 494 -2.47 11.52 5.06
CA LEU A 494 -2.34 12.95 5.36
C LEU A 494 -3.54 13.48 6.16
N TYR A 495 -4.74 12.96 5.92
CA TYR A 495 -5.91 13.21 6.75
C TYR A 495 -5.63 12.82 8.20
N SER A 496 -5.14 11.60 8.44
CA SER A 496 -4.80 11.09 9.77
C SER A 496 -3.64 11.87 10.41
N ALA A 497 -2.71 12.40 9.60
CA ALA A 497 -1.59 13.18 10.07
C ALA A 497 -2.01 14.51 10.73
N VAL A 498 -3.11 15.12 10.27
CA VAL A 498 -3.67 16.36 10.85
C VAL A 498 -4.72 16.10 11.94
N HIS A 499 -5.08 14.83 12.17
CA HIS A 499 -6.00 14.38 13.22
C HIS A 499 -5.25 13.59 14.31
N LYS A 500 -4.56 14.30 15.20
CA LYS A 500 -3.82 13.67 16.31
C LYS A 500 -4.63 13.66 17.58
N GLY A 501 -4.98 12.46 18.07
CA GLY A 501 -5.68 12.29 19.34
C GLY A 501 -4.83 11.81 20.52
N THR A 502 -3.59 11.43 20.26
CA THR A 502 -2.78 10.67 21.22
C THR A 502 -1.38 11.25 21.42
N ARG A 503 -0.74 10.89 22.53
CA ARG A 503 0.64 11.28 22.88
C ARG A 503 1.48 10.05 23.18
N ARG A 504 2.69 9.97 22.63
CA ARG A 504 3.65 8.89 22.89
C ARG A 504 4.58 9.25 24.04
N TRP A 505 4.77 8.34 24.97
CA TRP A 505 5.58 8.50 26.17
C TRP A 505 6.65 7.41 26.27
N VAL A 506 7.68 7.67 27.06
CA VAL A 506 8.70 6.70 27.42
C VAL A 506 8.93 6.73 28.93
N ASP A 507 8.88 5.58 29.57
CA ASP A 507 9.22 5.38 30.98
C ASP A 507 10.33 4.34 31.13
N PHE A 508 11.09 4.44 32.22
CA PHE A 508 12.20 3.55 32.56
C PHE A 508 12.06 3.03 33.99
N HIS A 509 12.39 1.76 34.20
CA HIS A 509 12.43 1.12 35.51
C HIS A 509 13.70 0.29 35.69
N ASN A 510 14.42 0.51 36.78
CA ASN A 510 15.62 -0.26 37.12
C ASN A 510 15.26 -1.38 38.08
N VAL A 511 15.47 -2.63 37.66
CA VAL A 511 15.13 -3.82 38.44
C VAL A 511 16.00 -3.91 39.70
N THR A 512 15.37 -4.10 40.84
CA THR A 512 16.03 -4.17 42.15
C THR A 512 16.28 -5.60 42.61
N THR A 513 17.29 -5.82 43.47
CA THR A 513 17.53 -7.14 44.09
C THR A 513 16.32 -7.66 44.87
N ALA A 514 15.49 -6.76 45.42
CA ALA A 514 14.29 -7.14 46.14
C ALA A 514 13.21 -7.70 45.21
N GLU A 515 13.01 -7.11 44.04
CA GLU A 515 12.06 -7.58 43.01
C GLU A 515 12.49 -8.94 42.45
N VAL A 516 13.78 -9.13 42.17
CA VAL A 516 14.32 -10.44 41.75
C VAL A 516 14.09 -11.49 42.83
N THR A 517 14.35 -11.17 44.11
CA THR A 517 14.11 -12.09 45.23
C THR A 517 12.63 -12.42 45.41
N ALA A 518 11.75 -11.48 45.08
CA ALA A 518 10.30 -11.65 45.13
C ALA A 518 9.74 -12.32 43.86
N GLU A 519 10.56 -12.56 42.84
CA GLU A 519 10.14 -13.03 41.52
C GLU A 519 9.00 -12.17 40.94
N MET A 520 9.05 -10.86 41.20
CA MET A 520 8.02 -9.93 40.74
C MET A 520 8.55 -8.50 40.61
N VAL A 521 8.40 -7.92 39.42
CA VAL A 521 8.55 -6.48 39.13
C VAL A 521 7.17 -5.92 38.84
N SER A 522 6.80 -4.80 39.47
CA SER A 522 5.53 -4.11 39.23
C SER A 522 5.67 -2.61 39.46
N PHE A 523 5.38 -1.81 38.43
CA PHE A 523 5.44 -0.36 38.50
C PHE A 523 4.35 0.31 37.64
N ASN A 524 3.95 1.51 38.03
CA ASN A 524 2.96 2.29 37.31
C ASN A 524 3.63 3.18 36.26
N LEU A 525 2.97 3.33 35.12
CA LEU A 525 3.33 4.31 34.11
C LEU A 525 3.00 5.73 34.60
N THR A 526 3.83 6.69 34.22
CA THR A 526 3.81 8.05 34.78
C THR A 526 2.66 8.90 34.26
N HIS A 527 2.11 8.56 33.10
CA HIS A 527 1.00 9.27 32.46
C HIS A 527 -0.25 8.40 32.44
N THR A 528 -1.40 9.00 32.76
CA THR A 528 -2.70 8.33 32.84
C THR A 528 -3.48 8.42 31.54
N SER A 529 -4.64 7.77 31.49
CA SER A 529 -5.40 7.51 30.26
C SER A 529 -4.59 6.68 29.26
N VAL A 530 -3.83 5.70 29.77
CA VAL A 530 -3.03 4.77 28.99
C VAL A 530 -3.94 3.96 28.08
N MET A 531 -3.56 3.89 26.80
CA MET A 531 -4.23 3.00 25.85
C MET A 531 -3.69 1.58 25.98
N LYS A 532 -4.60 0.60 25.93
CA LYS A 532 -4.27 -0.83 25.83
C LYS A 532 -5.00 -1.44 24.62
N PRO A 533 -4.49 -1.22 23.41
CA PRO A 533 -5.04 -1.80 22.18
C PRO A 533 -4.97 -3.33 22.22
N THR A 534 -5.98 -3.98 21.67
CA THR A 534 -6.07 -5.43 21.50
C THR A 534 -6.66 -5.72 20.12
N PRO A 535 -5.97 -6.50 19.27
CA PRO A 535 -4.69 -7.17 19.49
C PRO A 535 -3.50 -6.20 19.63
N TRP A 536 -2.36 -6.69 20.16
CA TRP A 536 -1.15 -5.88 20.41
C TRP A 536 -0.35 -5.58 19.12
N ILE A 537 -0.50 -6.44 18.13
CA ILE A 537 0.37 -6.54 16.96
C ILE A 537 -0.13 -5.79 15.73
N GLU A 538 -1.39 -5.35 15.71
CA GLU A 538 -1.98 -4.63 14.58
C GLU A 538 -1.16 -3.42 14.12
N TYR A 539 -1.14 -3.22 12.80
CA TYR A 539 -0.65 -1.99 12.23
C TYR A 539 -1.47 -0.80 12.77
N CYS A 540 -0.81 0.33 12.93
CA CYS A 540 -1.42 1.56 13.42
C CYS A 540 -2.07 1.57 14.82
N ASN A 541 -2.09 0.48 15.59
CA ASN A 541 -2.92 0.38 16.80
C ASN A 541 -2.41 1.16 18.05
N SER A 542 -1.21 1.78 18.00
CA SER A 542 -0.62 2.56 19.10
C SER A 542 -0.33 1.79 20.40
N ALA A 543 -0.14 0.48 20.32
CA ALA A 543 0.16 -0.36 21.47
C ALA A 543 1.50 -0.02 22.16
N GLU A 544 1.63 -0.39 23.42
CA GLU A 544 2.88 -0.26 24.16
C GLU A 544 3.97 -1.18 23.60
N LYS A 545 5.22 -0.77 23.69
CA LYS A 545 6.38 -1.59 23.38
C LYS A 545 7.30 -1.59 24.59
N VAL A 546 7.51 -2.78 25.17
CA VAL A 546 8.36 -2.96 26.35
C VAL A 546 9.65 -3.64 25.91
N MET A 547 10.78 -3.11 26.36
CA MET A 547 12.10 -3.61 25.99
C MET A 547 13.01 -3.68 27.20
N TRP A 548 13.91 -4.66 27.20
CA TRP A 548 15.11 -4.68 28.03
C TRP A 548 16.17 -5.54 27.36
N ASP A 549 17.44 -5.25 27.65
CA ASP A 549 18.61 -5.90 27.03
C ASP A 549 18.65 -5.78 25.49
N GLY A 550 18.07 -4.71 24.95
CA GLY A 550 18.05 -4.43 23.50
C GLY A 550 17.02 -5.23 22.70
N GLU A 551 16.11 -5.94 23.37
CA GLU A 551 15.10 -6.78 22.73
C GLU A 551 13.69 -6.33 23.07
N LEU A 552 12.77 -6.45 22.10
CA LEU A 552 11.35 -6.31 22.32
C LEU A 552 10.80 -7.50 23.09
N ARG A 553 9.83 -7.24 23.96
CA ARG A 553 9.23 -8.23 24.85
C ARG A 553 7.76 -8.35 24.53
N THR A 554 7.22 -9.55 24.73
CA THR A 554 5.85 -9.91 24.33
C THR A 554 4.89 -9.75 25.51
N PRO A 555 3.74 -9.07 25.36
CA PRO A 555 2.72 -9.00 26.39
C PRO A 555 1.91 -10.29 26.48
N ALA A 556 1.31 -10.55 27.64
CA ALA A 556 0.43 -11.70 27.87
C ALA A 556 -0.71 -11.84 26.84
N ARG A 557 -1.21 -10.71 26.31
CA ARG A 557 -2.29 -10.70 25.31
C ARG A 557 -1.86 -11.05 23.88
N ALA A 558 -0.58 -11.34 23.65
CA ALA A 558 -0.06 -11.87 22.40
C ALA A 558 0.63 -13.23 22.62
N SER A 559 0.38 -13.87 23.77
CA SER A 559 1.10 -15.09 24.14
C SER A 559 0.79 -16.29 23.26
N ASP A 560 -0.45 -16.39 22.79
CA ASP A 560 -0.89 -17.49 21.92
C ASP A 560 -0.24 -17.44 20.53
N ILE A 561 0.16 -16.24 20.09
CA ILE A 561 0.78 -15.97 18.78
C ILE A 561 2.28 -16.30 18.81
N PHE A 562 2.97 -15.94 19.89
CA PHE A 562 4.44 -16.09 20.00
C PHE A 562 4.87 -17.25 20.92
N GLY A 563 3.95 -18.11 21.36
CA GLY A 563 4.23 -19.26 22.23
C GLY A 563 4.69 -18.88 23.66
N GLY A 564 4.39 -17.67 24.12
CA GLY A 564 4.78 -17.19 25.44
C GLY A 564 4.69 -15.68 25.61
N PHE A 565 4.91 -15.20 26.84
CA PHE A 565 4.94 -13.77 27.15
C PHE A 565 5.94 -13.44 28.24
N ASN A 566 6.33 -12.16 28.31
CA ASN A 566 7.28 -11.66 29.29
C ASN A 566 6.64 -10.71 30.32
N TYR A 567 5.58 -9.99 29.96
CA TYR A 567 4.94 -9.02 30.86
C TYR A 567 3.43 -8.93 30.67
N THR A 568 2.75 -8.28 31.61
CA THR A 568 1.34 -7.90 31.51
C THR A 568 1.19 -6.40 31.67
N LEU A 569 0.48 -5.75 30.74
CA LEU A 569 -0.05 -4.40 30.93
C LEU A 569 -1.48 -4.48 31.51
N SER A 570 -1.69 -3.84 32.65
CA SER A 570 -3.01 -3.58 33.22
C SER A 570 -3.32 -2.08 33.15
N VAL A 571 -4.57 -1.71 32.83
CA VAL A 571 -5.03 -0.31 32.89
C VAL A 571 -6.24 -0.25 33.81
N TRP A 572 -6.18 0.58 34.83
CA TRP A 572 -7.25 0.73 35.82
C TRP A 572 -8.31 1.76 35.38
N PRO A 573 -9.48 1.83 36.02
CA PRO A 573 -10.55 2.75 35.62
C PRO A 573 -10.19 4.24 35.65
N ASP A 574 -9.16 4.63 36.40
CA ASP A 574 -8.60 5.99 36.43
C ASP A 574 -7.59 6.24 35.29
N GLY A 575 -7.40 5.27 34.39
CA GLY A 575 -6.51 5.34 33.25
C GLY A 575 -5.04 5.10 33.58
N VAL A 576 -4.68 4.77 34.83
CA VAL A 576 -3.30 4.45 35.20
C VAL A 576 -2.93 3.08 34.61
N GLY A 577 -1.85 3.05 33.84
CA GLY A 577 -1.25 1.80 33.36
C GLY A 577 -0.24 1.24 34.36
N ASN A 578 -0.16 -0.09 34.47
CA ASN A 578 0.79 -0.80 35.30
C ASN A 578 1.42 -1.96 34.50
N ILE A 579 2.75 -2.04 34.54
CA ILE A 579 3.52 -3.15 33.98
C ILE A 579 3.86 -4.12 35.11
N THR A 580 3.54 -5.39 34.91
CA THR A 580 3.88 -6.48 35.83
C THR A 580 4.66 -7.58 35.10
N ILE A 581 5.75 -8.05 35.72
CA ILE A 581 6.60 -9.15 35.25
C ILE A 581 6.77 -10.12 36.44
N THR A 582 6.61 -11.42 36.21
CA THR A 582 6.60 -12.43 37.29
C THR A 582 7.39 -13.70 36.95
N GLY A 583 7.86 -14.40 37.98
CA GLY A 583 8.51 -15.70 37.86
C GLY A 583 9.81 -15.62 37.04
N ASP A 584 9.98 -16.59 36.14
CA ASP A 584 11.20 -16.74 35.31
C ASP A 584 11.39 -15.59 34.31
N ASN A 585 10.39 -14.74 34.08
CA ASN A 585 10.50 -13.57 33.21
C ASN A 585 11.17 -12.38 33.90
N VAL A 586 11.36 -12.39 35.22
CA VAL A 586 11.95 -11.26 35.95
C VAL A 586 13.43 -11.10 35.57
N PRO A 587 13.83 -9.95 34.99
CA PRO A 587 15.22 -9.73 34.59
C PRO A 587 16.16 -9.65 35.80
N GLU A 588 17.47 -9.75 35.54
CA GLU A 588 18.47 -9.63 36.60
C GLU A 588 18.43 -8.24 37.28
N ALA A 589 18.91 -8.18 38.52
CA ALA A 589 18.99 -6.92 39.25
C ALA A 589 19.96 -5.95 38.55
N GLY A 590 19.49 -4.74 38.28
CA GLY A 590 20.22 -3.73 37.51
C GLY A 590 19.86 -3.66 36.03
N THR A 591 19.05 -4.59 35.50
CA THR A 591 18.47 -4.45 34.16
C THR A 591 17.54 -3.24 34.14
N GLU A 592 17.64 -2.44 33.08
CA GLU A 592 16.75 -1.31 32.82
C GLU A 592 15.65 -1.74 31.85
N ILE A 593 14.40 -1.59 32.29
CA ILE A 593 13.20 -1.83 31.48
C ILE A 593 12.78 -0.50 30.89
N LYS A 594 12.62 -0.45 29.57
CA LYS A 594 12.08 0.68 28.82
C LYS A 594 10.66 0.37 28.37
N VAL A 595 9.74 1.32 28.56
CA VAL A 595 8.35 1.19 28.14
C VAL A 595 7.98 2.38 27.26
N LEU A 596 7.73 2.13 25.97
CA LEU A 596 7.09 3.07 25.06
C LEU A 596 5.58 2.84 25.13
N TYR A 597 4.78 3.87 25.39
CA TYR A 597 3.33 3.70 25.52
C TYR A 597 2.59 4.96 25.08
N THR A 598 1.29 4.83 24.85
CA THR A 598 0.46 5.93 24.37
C THR A 598 -0.63 6.25 25.39
N ALA A 599 -0.94 7.53 25.53
CA ALA A 599 -2.06 8.00 26.34
C ALA A 599 -2.98 8.94 25.56
N ASN A 600 -4.28 8.87 25.87
CA ASN A 600 -5.29 9.79 25.36
C ASN A 600 -5.36 11.04 26.21
N MET A 601 -5.53 12.19 25.55
CA MET A 601 -5.69 13.48 26.20
C MET A 601 -6.81 14.24 25.52
N THR A 602 -7.53 15.08 26.26
CA THR A 602 -8.45 16.05 25.70
C THR A 602 -7.98 17.47 26.00
N LYS A 603 -8.36 18.42 25.16
CA LYS A 603 -8.05 19.85 25.30
C LYS A 603 -9.27 20.70 24.98
N GLU A 604 -9.36 21.85 25.64
CA GLU A 604 -10.29 22.89 25.23
C GLU A 604 -9.70 23.69 24.06
N LYS A 605 -10.54 24.01 23.09
CA LYS A 605 -10.23 24.91 21.97
C LYS A 605 -11.30 25.99 21.87
N ILE A 606 -10.88 27.15 21.37
CA ILE A 606 -11.75 28.32 21.19
C ILE A 606 -11.57 28.81 19.76
N ASP A 607 -12.68 28.90 19.03
CA ASP A 607 -12.74 29.59 17.75
C ASP A 607 -13.55 30.89 17.88
N LEU A 608 -13.16 31.89 17.09
CA LEU A 608 -13.91 33.13 16.92
C LEU A 608 -14.61 33.08 15.56
N ILE A 609 -15.93 33.26 15.56
CA ILE A 609 -16.75 33.31 14.36
C ILE A 609 -17.34 34.70 14.24
N THR A 610 -17.21 35.31 13.06
CA THR A 610 -17.90 36.54 12.69
C THR A 610 -18.92 36.22 11.61
N ILE A 611 -20.17 36.63 11.80
CA ILE A 611 -21.24 36.30 10.88
C ILE A 611 -21.14 37.14 9.60
N GLU A 612 -21.07 36.48 8.46
CA GLU A 612 -21.06 37.10 7.14
C GLU A 612 -22.46 37.17 6.52
N GLU A 613 -22.64 38.08 5.56
CA GLU A 613 -23.92 38.25 4.87
C GLU A 613 -24.30 37.00 4.08
N GLY A 614 -25.40 36.35 4.48
CA GLY A 614 -25.92 35.15 3.82
C GLY A 614 -25.31 33.83 4.29
N THR A 615 -24.36 33.85 5.24
CA THR A 615 -23.68 32.65 5.75
C THR A 615 -24.11 32.32 7.18
N LEU A 616 -24.62 31.11 7.39
CA LEU A 616 -25.06 30.61 8.69
C LEU A 616 -24.32 29.34 9.16
N SER A 617 -23.54 28.71 8.29
CA SER A 617 -22.74 27.53 8.63
C SER A 617 -21.26 27.87 8.57
N TYR A 618 -20.54 27.52 9.63
CA TYR A 618 -19.13 27.81 9.82
C TYR A 618 -18.41 26.54 10.22
N GLN A 619 -17.24 26.35 9.63
CA GLN A 619 -16.36 25.24 9.94
C GLN A 619 -15.49 25.62 11.14
N LEU A 620 -15.51 24.83 12.21
CA LEU A 620 -14.57 25.00 13.31
C LEU A 620 -13.17 24.59 12.85
N SER A 621 -12.12 25.21 13.36
CA SER A 621 -10.75 24.99 12.86
C SER A 621 -10.14 23.62 13.26
N HIS A 622 -10.77 22.91 14.21
CA HIS A 622 -10.42 21.52 14.53
C HIS A 622 -11.67 20.66 14.74
N TRP A 623 -11.67 19.48 14.12
CA TRP A 623 -12.60 18.40 14.40
C TRP A 623 -11.86 17.04 14.37
N PRO A 624 -12.48 15.91 14.78
CA PRO A 624 -13.81 15.81 15.39
C PRO A 624 -13.90 16.53 16.75
N VAL A 625 -15.06 17.11 17.03
CA VAL A 625 -15.39 17.76 18.30
C VAL A 625 -15.84 16.72 19.33
N ILE A 626 -15.35 16.82 20.55
CA ILE A 626 -15.81 16.02 21.68
C ILE A 626 -16.93 16.78 22.39
N LEU A 627 -18.15 16.23 22.35
CA LEU A 627 -19.29 16.78 23.07
C LEU A 627 -19.19 16.46 24.56
N ASN A 628 -18.92 17.47 25.38
CA ASN A 628 -18.82 17.31 26.84
C ASN A 628 -20.07 17.85 27.54
N LEU A 629 -21.04 16.97 27.73
CA LEU A 629 -22.34 17.32 28.33
C LEU A 629 -22.23 17.70 29.81
N ASP A 630 -21.26 17.12 30.52
CA ASP A 630 -21.03 17.38 31.95
C ASP A 630 -20.42 18.77 32.18
N ARG A 631 -19.55 19.21 31.27
CA ARG A 631 -18.85 20.50 31.34
C ARG A 631 -19.64 21.64 30.71
N PHE A 632 -20.17 21.44 29.52
CA PHE A 632 -20.79 22.49 28.70
C PHE A 632 -22.32 22.42 28.66
N GLY A 633 -22.92 21.42 29.30
CA GLY A 633 -24.37 21.26 29.34
C GLY A 633 -24.92 20.56 28.08
N PRO A 634 -26.23 20.65 27.82
CA PRO A 634 -26.94 19.75 26.90
C PRO A 634 -26.50 19.81 25.43
N THR A 635 -25.80 20.88 25.03
CA THR A 635 -25.28 21.07 23.67
C THR A 635 -23.88 20.49 23.49
N GLY A 636 -23.16 20.16 24.58
CA GLY A 636 -21.81 19.60 24.55
C GLY A 636 -20.70 20.57 24.13
N ILE A 637 -21.04 21.81 23.78
CA ILE A 637 -20.15 22.93 23.48
C ILE A 637 -20.71 24.22 24.10
N LEU A 638 -19.88 25.26 24.20
CA LEU A 638 -20.27 26.57 24.73
C LEU A 638 -20.11 27.67 23.68
N VAL A 639 -21.23 28.27 23.27
CA VAL A 639 -21.26 29.41 22.34
C VAL A 639 -21.55 30.69 23.10
N ILE A 640 -20.71 31.71 22.93
CA ILE A 640 -20.81 33.00 23.61
C ILE A 640 -20.92 34.11 22.56
N ASP A 641 -22.07 34.78 22.52
CA ASP A 641 -22.30 35.99 21.73
C ASP A 641 -21.57 37.18 22.37
N LYS A 642 -20.73 37.87 21.59
CA LYS A 642 -19.93 39.03 21.99
C LYS A 642 -20.34 40.31 21.29
N SER A 643 -21.42 40.29 20.52
CA SER A 643 -21.88 41.39 19.68
C SER A 643 -22.47 42.56 20.49
N GLY A 644 -22.87 42.31 21.75
CA GLY A 644 -23.40 43.31 22.68
C GLY A 644 -22.35 43.88 23.66
N GLU A 645 -22.78 44.82 24.53
CA GLU A 645 -21.91 45.40 25.57
C GLU A 645 -21.40 44.38 26.61
N ALA A 646 -22.09 43.25 26.76
CA ALA A 646 -21.73 42.17 27.66
C ALA A 646 -21.89 40.81 26.95
N PRO A 647 -20.93 39.87 27.10
CA PRO A 647 -21.03 38.56 26.49
C PRO A 647 -22.20 37.74 27.05
N VAL A 648 -22.93 37.03 26.19
CA VAL A 648 -24.09 36.21 26.58
C VAL A 648 -23.91 34.77 26.09
N ILE A 649 -24.19 33.80 26.96
CA ILE A 649 -24.18 32.38 26.57
C ILE A 649 -25.41 32.08 25.71
N VAL A 650 -25.18 31.55 24.53
CA VAL A 650 -26.21 31.08 23.60
C VAL A 650 -26.55 29.64 23.97
N THR A 651 -27.81 29.38 24.33
CA THR A 651 -28.29 28.07 24.83
C THR A 651 -29.20 27.34 23.85
N ALA A 652 -29.56 27.97 22.73
CA ALA A 652 -30.37 27.46 21.63
C ALA A 652 -30.09 28.29 20.36
N ASN A 653 -30.65 27.90 19.21
CA ASN A 653 -30.49 28.56 17.90
C ASN A 653 -29.18 28.23 17.15
N TYR A 654 -28.57 27.09 17.45
CA TYR A 654 -27.48 26.52 16.67
C TYR A 654 -27.50 25.00 16.73
N THR A 655 -26.87 24.36 15.75
CA THR A 655 -26.59 22.93 15.68
C THR A 655 -25.10 22.73 15.40
N ILE A 656 -24.48 21.76 16.08
CA ILE A 656 -23.11 21.32 15.81
C ILE A 656 -23.15 19.91 15.22
N THR A 657 -22.38 19.68 14.17
CA THR A 657 -22.07 18.34 13.63
C THR A 657 -20.65 17.99 14.09
N PRO A 658 -20.48 17.23 15.18
CA PRO A 658 -19.15 17.04 15.80
C PRO A 658 -18.09 16.43 14.89
N GLU A 659 -18.50 15.52 14.03
CA GLU A 659 -17.66 14.62 13.23
C GLU A 659 -16.87 15.40 12.18
N ASN A 660 -17.50 16.42 11.63
CA ASN A 660 -16.88 17.35 10.70
C ASN A 660 -16.81 18.77 11.28
N GLY A 661 -17.06 19.00 12.56
CA GLY A 661 -16.94 20.33 13.19
C GLY A 661 -17.82 21.45 12.61
N THR A 662 -18.86 21.15 11.84
CA THR A 662 -19.71 22.19 11.24
C THR A 662 -20.71 22.75 12.26
N LEU A 663 -20.61 24.05 12.55
CA LEU A 663 -21.56 24.79 13.38
C LEU A 663 -22.52 25.60 12.51
N THR A 664 -23.82 25.34 12.63
CA THR A 664 -24.87 26.06 11.90
C THR A 664 -25.75 26.84 12.86
N PHE A 665 -25.89 28.14 12.64
CA PHE A 665 -26.83 29.00 13.36
C PHE A 665 -28.21 28.96 12.70
N ASP A 666 -29.28 28.84 13.49
CA ASP A 666 -30.65 28.87 12.96
C ASP A 666 -31.00 30.28 12.44
N THR A 667 -30.50 31.30 13.15
CA THR A 667 -30.62 32.73 12.79
C THR A 667 -29.46 33.50 13.39
N ALA A 668 -28.80 34.37 12.60
CA ALA A 668 -27.78 35.31 13.09
C ALA A 668 -27.76 36.60 12.25
N THR A 669 -27.23 37.69 12.80
CA THR A 669 -27.12 38.98 12.10
C THR A 669 -25.71 39.15 11.54
N PRO A 670 -25.54 39.63 10.28
CA PRO A 670 -24.22 39.95 9.77
C PRO A 670 -23.48 40.93 10.69
N GLY A 671 -22.24 40.60 11.02
CA GLY A 671 -21.38 41.32 11.96
C GLY A 671 -21.45 40.83 13.42
N ASP A 672 -22.35 39.90 13.76
CA ASP A 672 -22.34 39.27 15.08
C ASP A 672 -21.04 38.47 15.28
N GLU A 673 -20.46 38.52 16.49
CA GLU A 673 -19.22 37.81 16.84
C GLU A 673 -19.49 36.77 17.94
N PHE A 674 -19.07 35.52 17.71
CA PHE A 674 -19.25 34.42 18.65
C PHE A 674 -17.90 33.79 19.02
N ASN A 675 -17.66 33.60 20.31
CA ASN A 675 -16.64 32.66 20.77
C ASN A 675 -17.29 31.26 20.89
N VAL A 676 -16.74 30.27 20.22
CA VAL A 676 -17.16 28.87 20.31
C VAL A 676 -16.10 28.08 21.06
N ILE A 677 -16.44 27.57 22.23
CA ILE A 677 -15.57 26.82 23.11
C ILE A 677 -16.00 25.36 23.08
N TYR A 678 -15.08 24.47 22.72
CA TYR A 678 -15.35 23.05 22.53
C TYR A 678 -14.15 22.20 22.97
N GLU A 679 -14.38 20.90 23.16
CA GLU A 679 -13.33 19.96 23.52
C GLU A 679 -12.88 19.18 22.27
N ILE A 680 -11.58 18.90 22.20
CA ILE A 680 -10.93 18.16 21.11
C ILE A 680 -10.01 17.10 21.71
N TRP A 681 -9.59 16.13 20.89
CA TRP A 681 -8.50 15.25 21.27
C TRP A 681 -7.17 16.03 21.26
N GLY A 682 -6.42 15.94 22.36
CA GLY A 682 -5.20 16.69 22.62
C GLY A 682 -3.93 15.94 22.23
N GLY A 683 -3.87 15.41 21.01
CA GLY A 683 -2.67 14.73 20.52
C GLY A 683 -1.48 15.67 20.29
N ARG A 684 -0.35 15.09 19.89
CA ARG A 684 0.88 15.85 19.62
C ARG A 684 1.76 15.19 18.57
N TYR A 685 2.66 16.00 18.03
CA TYR A 685 3.94 15.53 17.48
C TYR A 685 5.00 15.64 18.56
N GLU A 686 5.73 14.55 18.83
CA GLU A 686 6.82 14.55 19.80
C GLU A 686 8.00 15.40 19.31
N TRP A 687 8.19 15.45 17.99
CA TRP A 687 9.35 16.09 17.37
C TRP A 687 9.00 16.97 16.17
N MET A 688 9.66 18.12 16.09
CA MET A 688 9.92 18.84 14.85
C MET A 688 11.43 18.87 14.61
N VAL A 689 11.87 18.33 13.48
CA VAL A 689 13.28 18.07 13.19
C VAL A 689 13.75 18.87 11.98
N VAL A 690 14.81 19.65 12.17
CA VAL A 690 15.50 20.39 11.09
C VAL A 690 16.88 19.78 10.89
N GLY A 691 17.38 19.76 9.65
CA GLY A 691 18.73 19.29 9.36
C GLY A 691 19.81 20.11 10.08
N LYS A 692 20.84 19.47 10.61
CA LYS A 692 22.00 20.15 11.20
C LYS A 692 22.67 21.11 10.21
N ASP A 693 22.84 20.63 8.97
CA ASP A 693 23.47 21.37 7.87
C ASP A 693 22.46 22.14 7.00
N ALA A 694 21.24 22.30 7.49
CA ALA A 694 20.18 23.06 6.84
C ALA A 694 20.52 24.57 6.76
N ARG A 695 19.87 25.27 5.84
CA ARG A 695 19.97 26.73 5.73
C ARG A 695 18.95 27.40 6.65
N SER A 696 19.16 28.67 6.98
CA SER A 696 18.24 29.41 7.87
C SER A 696 16.80 29.48 7.36
N ILE A 697 16.61 29.38 6.05
CA ILE A 697 15.29 29.31 5.41
C ILE A 697 14.52 28.06 5.85
N ASP A 698 15.21 26.95 6.10
CA ASP A 698 14.60 25.70 6.52
C ASP A 698 14.04 25.81 7.96
N SER A 699 14.73 26.56 8.82
CA SER A 699 14.20 26.89 10.16
C SER A 699 13.03 27.86 10.11
N ALA A 700 12.99 28.76 9.12
CA ALA A 700 11.85 29.67 8.93
C ALA A 700 10.60 28.90 8.45
N GLY A 701 10.76 27.98 7.48
CA GLY A 701 9.66 27.11 7.04
C GLY A 701 9.17 26.18 8.14
N ALA A 702 10.09 25.63 8.95
CA ALA A 702 9.74 24.82 10.12
C ALA A 702 8.81 25.56 11.11
N ALA A 703 8.99 26.87 11.27
CA ALA A 703 8.15 27.68 12.16
C ALA A 703 6.70 27.77 11.68
N TYR A 704 6.47 27.87 10.36
CA TYR A 704 5.11 27.84 9.79
C TYR A 704 4.41 26.52 10.09
N VAL A 705 5.10 25.39 9.94
CA VAL A 705 4.52 24.08 10.22
C VAL A 705 4.12 23.96 11.69
N THR A 706 4.99 24.35 12.62
CA THR A 706 4.65 24.30 14.05
C THR A 706 3.52 25.25 14.40
N GLU A 707 3.45 26.42 13.76
CA GLU A 707 2.39 27.39 14.00
C GLU A 707 1.03 26.93 13.46
N ALA A 708 1.01 26.24 12.31
CA ALA A 708 -0.20 25.61 11.79
C ALA A 708 -0.76 24.58 12.77
N PHE A 709 0.09 23.70 13.30
CA PHE A 709 -0.34 22.70 14.28
C PHE A 709 -0.81 23.33 15.60
N ASP A 710 -0.07 24.28 16.16
CA ASP A 710 -0.39 24.89 17.46
C ASP A 710 -1.57 25.87 17.37
N SER A 711 -1.47 26.88 16.52
CA SER A 711 -2.47 27.97 16.49
C SER A 711 -3.77 27.59 15.77
N ILE A 712 -3.70 26.81 14.68
CA ILE A 712 -4.91 26.43 13.92
C ILE A 712 -5.51 25.15 14.51
N LYS A 713 -4.70 24.13 14.80
CA LYS A 713 -5.21 22.83 15.26
C LYS A 713 -5.07 22.58 16.76
N ASN A 714 -4.35 23.39 17.54
CA ASN A 714 -4.09 23.13 18.98
C ASN A 714 -3.46 21.74 19.24
N ILE A 715 -2.71 21.24 18.25
CA ILE A 715 -1.89 20.03 18.32
C ILE A 715 -0.48 20.44 18.75
N ASP A 716 -0.02 19.91 19.88
CA ASP A 716 1.28 20.32 20.42
C ASP A 716 2.44 19.77 19.57
N VAL A 717 3.52 20.53 19.48
CA VAL A 717 4.85 20.02 19.12
C VAL A 717 5.72 20.07 20.38
N GLN A 718 6.08 18.90 20.92
CA GLN A 718 6.74 18.84 22.23
C GLN A 718 8.17 19.37 22.21
N MET A 719 8.95 19.00 21.20
CA MET A 719 10.38 19.30 21.13
C MET A 719 10.80 19.65 19.71
N THR A 720 11.70 20.62 19.58
CA THR A 720 12.45 20.86 18.35
C THR A 720 13.86 20.28 18.49
N GLY A 721 14.38 19.69 17.43
CA GLY A 721 15.69 19.03 17.44
C GLY A 721 16.36 19.05 16.07
N MET A 722 17.62 18.63 16.06
CA MET A 722 18.38 18.37 14.84
C MET A 722 18.16 16.93 14.35
N ASP A 723 18.45 16.64 13.10
CA ASP A 723 18.55 15.26 12.63
C ASP A 723 19.76 14.55 13.27
N ILE A 724 20.96 15.12 13.11
CA ILE A 724 22.24 14.63 13.63
C ILE A 724 22.86 15.60 14.66
N ASN A 725 23.89 15.16 15.39
CA ASN A 725 24.48 15.95 16.48
C ASN A 725 25.29 17.18 15.98
N GLU A 726 24.98 18.37 16.50
CA GLU A 726 25.70 19.63 16.22
C GLU A 726 26.85 19.88 17.21
N THR A 727 28.02 19.31 16.90
CA THR A 727 29.15 19.30 17.85
C THR A 727 29.84 20.65 18.06
N ALA A 728 29.65 21.64 17.18
CA ALA A 728 30.35 22.93 17.25
C ALA A 728 29.51 24.04 17.90
N TYR A 729 28.25 24.19 17.49
CA TYR A 729 27.39 25.31 17.87
C TYR A 729 26.26 24.94 18.84
N GLY A 730 25.98 23.65 19.00
CA GLY A 730 24.88 23.15 19.82
C GLY A 730 25.09 21.72 20.32
N PRO A 731 26.23 21.40 20.98
CA PRO A 731 26.61 20.02 21.31
C PRO A 731 25.70 19.33 22.34
N TYR A 732 24.75 20.07 22.91
CA TYR A 732 23.76 19.59 23.86
C TYR A 732 22.32 19.73 23.32
N ALA A 733 22.16 20.15 22.07
CA ALA A 733 20.86 20.20 21.42
C ALA A 733 20.36 18.77 21.14
N PRO A 734 19.04 18.51 21.27
CA PRO A 734 18.44 17.24 20.89
C PRO A 734 18.67 16.86 19.44
N PHE A 735 18.90 15.57 19.18
CA PHE A 735 18.95 15.02 17.83
C PHE A 735 18.37 13.60 17.75
N VAL A 736 17.90 13.19 16.58
CA VAL A 736 17.04 12.01 16.45
C VAL A 736 17.67 10.80 15.75
N MET A 737 18.68 11.02 14.92
CA MET A 737 19.32 9.93 14.16
C MET A 737 20.36 9.19 15.00
N ALA A 738 20.45 7.88 14.81
CA ALA A 738 21.42 6.99 15.45
C ALA A 738 22.74 6.99 14.64
N GLY A 739 23.88 7.09 15.34
CA GLY A 739 25.19 7.27 14.71
C GLY A 739 26.27 7.79 15.65
N ALA A 740 27.45 8.08 15.11
CA ALA A 740 28.70 8.24 15.86
C ALA A 740 29.10 9.67 16.26
N THR A 741 30.23 9.74 16.98
CA THR A 741 30.73 10.83 17.84
C THR A 741 31.15 12.14 17.17
N THR A 742 31.36 12.21 15.85
CA THR A 742 31.98 13.42 15.24
C THR A 742 30.97 14.45 14.76
N GLY A 743 29.70 14.05 14.53
CA GLY A 743 28.63 14.93 14.07
C GLY A 743 28.65 15.17 12.55
N THR A 744 29.21 14.27 11.75
CA THR A 744 29.15 14.35 10.28
C THR A 744 28.15 13.35 9.72
N ARG A 745 27.46 13.67 8.61
CA ARG A 745 26.41 12.79 8.03
C ARG A 745 26.87 11.35 7.78
N ALA A 746 28.13 11.14 7.41
CA ALA A 746 28.69 9.81 7.17
C ALA A 746 28.70 8.91 8.43
N ASP A 747 28.70 9.49 9.62
CA ASP A 747 28.67 8.76 10.90
C ASP A 747 27.29 8.15 11.23
N TYR A 748 26.25 8.59 10.52
CA TYR A 748 24.84 8.26 10.78
C TYR A 748 24.22 7.40 9.69
N ILE A 749 25.06 6.87 8.80
CA ILE A 749 24.68 6.03 7.68
C ILE A 749 25.47 4.74 7.81
N ASP A 750 24.79 3.59 7.71
CA ASP A 750 25.46 2.30 7.76
C ASP A 750 26.19 1.95 6.46
N THR A 751 26.84 0.79 6.43
CA THR A 751 27.62 0.34 5.25
C THR A 751 26.79 0.09 4.01
N LEU A 752 25.46 -0.03 4.13
CA LEU A 752 24.51 -0.20 3.03
C LEU A 752 23.89 1.15 2.59
N GLY A 753 24.31 2.27 3.18
CA GLY A 753 23.77 3.58 2.85
C GLY A 753 22.50 3.95 3.61
N ARG A 754 22.11 3.18 4.65
CA ARG A 754 20.87 3.40 5.39
C ARG A 754 21.07 4.29 6.61
N PRO A 755 20.26 5.35 6.78
CA PRO A 755 20.15 6.04 8.06
C PRO A 755 19.24 5.26 9.03
N HIS A 756 19.41 5.51 10.34
CA HIS A 756 18.65 4.85 11.42
C HIS A 756 18.19 5.86 12.47
N LEU A 757 17.05 5.62 13.10
CA LEU A 757 16.55 6.43 14.22
C LEU A 757 17.12 5.92 15.55
N ARG A 758 17.22 6.80 16.54
CA ARG A 758 17.45 6.41 17.94
C ARG A 758 16.16 5.87 18.56
N ASP A 759 16.28 5.21 19.70
CA ASP A 759 15.08 4.77 20.42
C ASP A 759 14.46 5.90 21.27
N ASP A 760 15.27 6.78 21.87
CA ASP A 760 14.84 7.95 22.64
C ASP A 760 15.94 9.00 22.81
N TRP A 761 15.52 10.18 23.25
CA TRP A 761 16.40 11.25 23.68
C TRP A 761 16.49 11.30 25.21
N CYS A 762 17.67 10.96 25.74
CA CYS A 762 18.06 11.18 27.13
C CYS A 762 17.04 10.65 28.18
N HIS A 763 16.33 9.56 27.87
CA HIS A 763 15.29 8.98 28.72
C HIS A 763 14.10 9.92 29.01
N THR A 764 13.85 10.92 28.16
CA THR A 764 12.76 11.90 28.37
C THR A 764 11.74 11.95 27.25
N THR A 765 12.16 11.74 26.00
CA THR A 765 11.28 11.86 24.83
C THR A 765 11.50 10.65 23.90
N PRO A 766 10.47 9.88 23.55
CA PRO A 766 10.61 8.75 22.63
C PRO A 766 10.97 9.24 21.23
N ILE A 767 11.75 8.48 20.46
CA ILE A 767 12.05 8.77 19.05
C ILE A 767 11.44 7.68 18.17
N SER A 768 11.98 6.46 18.21
CA SER A 768 11.33 5.33 17.52
C SER A 768 9.95 5.08 18.12
N SER A 769 8.96 4.82 17.26
CA SER A 769 7.52 4.73 17.57
C SER A 769 6.82 6.07 17.88
N SER A 770 7.48 7.22 17.74
CA SER A 770 6.86 8.53 17.96
C SER A 770 6.22 9.13 16.70
N ASN A 771 5.43 10.18 16.90
CA ASN A 771 4.98 11.07 15.83
C ASN A 771 6.03 12.16 15.61
N MET A 772 6.58 12.24 14.41
CA MET A 772 7.67 13.14 14.09
C MET A 772 7.37 13.95 12.83
N ILE A 773 7.81 15.21 12.84
CA ILE A 773 7.81 16.09 11.67
C ILE A 773 9.26 16.32 11.24
N PHE A 774 9.55 16.20 9.95
CA PHE A 774 10.85 16.54 9.37
C PHE A 774 10.70 17.66 8.34
N ALA A 775 11.55 18.68 8.47
CA ALA A 775 11.63 19.82 7.57
C ALA A 775 12.86 19.76 6.67
N ALA A 776 12.67 20.25 5.44
CA ALA A 776 13.63 20.29 4.34
C ALA A 776 13.87 18.93 3.67
N GLY A 777 14.42 18.99 2.45
CA GLY A 777 14.51 17.82 1.56
C GLY A 777 15.53 16.76 1.97
N PRO A 778 15.49 15.58 1.32
CA PRO A 778 16.37 14.43 1.60
C PRO A 778 17.88 14.72 1.55
N ARG A 779 18.30 15.83 0.95
CA ARG A 779 19.71 16.25 0.91
C ARG A 779 20.13 17.10 2.11
N ALA A 780 19.16 17.74 2.77
CA ALA A 780 19.37 18.67 3.88
C ALA A 780 19.05 18.03 5.24
N ASN A 781 18.15 17.04 5.28
CA ASN A 781 17.70 16.39 6.51
C ASN A 781 17.75 14.86 6.35
N LEU A 782 18.50 14.19 7.22
CA LEU A 782 18.71 12.74 7.20
C LEU A 782 17.46 11.94 7.60
N GLY A 783 16.53 12.55 8.34
CA GLY A 783 15.22 11.96 8.60
C GLY A 783 14.30 12.03 7.39
N THR A 784 14.31 13.13 6.63
CA THR A 784 13.61 13.18 5.33
C THR A 784 14.23 12.16 4.35
N GLU A 785 15.55 11.97 4.36
CA GLU A 785 16.23 10.93 3.59
C GLU A 785 15.82 9.51 4.00
N TYR A 786 15.63 9.26 5.29
CA TYR A 786 15.10 7.99 5.80
C TYR A 786 13.72 7.72 5.21
N PHE A 787 12.81 8.68 5.33
CA PHE A 787 11.44 8.50 4.85
C PHE A 787 11.32 8.47 3.33
N ASN A 788 12.23 9.13 2.59
CA ASN A 788 12.26 9.14 1.12
C ASN A 788 12.22 7.73 0.49
N GLU A 789 12.71 6.70 1.19
CA GLU A 789 12.67 5.30 0.74
C GLU A 789 11.26 4.67 0.83
N PHE A 790 10.28 5.37 1.40
CA PHE A 790 8.93 4.87 1.69
C PHE A 790 7.79 5.71 1.08
N LEU A 791 8.06 6.93 0.65
CA LEU A 791 7.08 7.89 0.09
C LEU A 791 6.73 7.63 -1.38
N ASN A 792 5.53 8.01 -1.83
CA ASN A 792 5.17 7.91 -3.25
C ASN A 792 5.63 9.14 -4.06
N ALA A 793 5.74 10.31 -3.41
CA ALA A 793 6.44 11.47 -3.96
C ALA A 793 7.86 11.51 -3.36
N PHE A 794 8.82 10.93 -4.06
CA PHE A 794 10.18 10.80 -3.53
C PHE A 794 11.23 11.45 -4.44
N PHE A 795 12.32 11.93 -3.84
CA PHE A 795 13.46 12.45 -4.58
C PHE A 795 14.30 11.29 -5.13
N ALA A 796 14.26 11.10 -6.44
CA ALA A 796 15.02 10.08 -7.14
C ALA A 796 16.49 10.48 -7.24
N ARG A 797 17.25 10.26 -6.16
CA ARG A 797 18.67 10.60 -6.07
C ARG A 797 19.47 9.96 -7.21
N GLY A 798 20.18 10.77 -7.99
CA GLY A 798 20.84 10.29 -9.20
C GLY A 798 21.91 9.21 -8.98
N GLU A 799 22.46 9.07 -7.77
CA GLU A 799 23.37 7.97 -7.42
C GLU A 799 22.69 6.59 -7.27
N TYR A 800 21.36 6.56 -7.17
CA TYR A 800 20.55 5.34 -7.09
C TYR A 800 19.71 5.11 -8.35
N VAL A 801 19.78 6.00 -9.34
CA VAL A 801 19.12 5.84 -10.63
C VAL A 801 20.05 5.09 -11.58
N THR A 802 19.57 3.96 -12.12
CA THR A 802 20.35 3.15 -13.07
C THR A 802 19.93 3.45 -14.50
N THR A 803 18.62 3.45 -14.78
CA THR A 803 18.05 3.81 -16.08
C THR A 803 17.37 5.17 -15.98
N ASP A 804 18.13 6.24 -16.26
CA ASP A 804 17.58 7.61 -16.19
C ASP A 804 16.76 7.95 -17.44
N THR A 805 15.44 8.00 -17.27
CA THR A 805 14.47 8.46 -18.27
C THR A 805 14.22 9.98 -18.19
N GLY A 806 15.04 10.71 -17.42
CA GLY A 806 14.92 12.14 -17.15
C GLY A 806 14.40 12.47 -15.76
N HIS A 807 14.39 11.51 -14.84
CA HIS A 807 13.89 11.62 -13.47
C HIS A 807 15.01 11.72 -12.43
N ALA A 808 16.28 11.50 -12.79
CA ALA A 808 17.38 11.63 -11.85
C ALA A 808 17.48 13.04 -11.25
N ASN A 809 17.62 13.08 -9.92
CA ASN A 809 17.59 14.28 -9.08
C ASN A 809 16.33 15.13 -9.24
N LYS A 810 15.18 14.49 -9.44
CA LYS A 810 13.85 15.10 -9.45
C LYS A 810 12.94 14.43 -8.43
N ILE A 811 11.78 15.04 -8.20
CA ILE A 811 10.67 14.42 -7.50
C ILE A 811 10.00 13.45 -8.48
N LEU A 812 9.90 12.17 -8.14
CA LEU A 812 9.19 11.16 -8.91
C LEU A 812 7.88 10.82 -8.19
N ALA A 813 6.75 10.97 -8.89
CA ALA A 813 5.43 10.56 -8.42
C ALA A 813 5.21 9.07 -8.79
N LEU A 814 5.54 8.16 -7.89
CA LEU A 814 5.65 6.73 -8.21
C LEU A 814 4.32 6.05 -8.55
N SER A 815 3.27 6.34 -7.76
CA SER A 815 1.94 5.76 -7.94
C SER A 815 1.07 6.54 -8.94
N CYS A 816 1.56 7.66 -9.46
CA CYS A 816 0.97 8.31 -10.63
C CYS A 816 1.01 7.35 -11.83
N TRP A 817 -0.04 7.34 -12.64
CA TRP A 817 -0.16 6.47 -13.81
C TRP A 817 0.89 6.81 -14.85
N ASP A 818 1.18 8.11 -15.02
CA ASP A 818 2.23 8.64 -15.90
C ASP A 818 3.62 8.68 -15.28
N LYS A 819 3.72 8.49 -13.96
CA LYS A 819 4.99 8.60 -13.21
C LYS A 819 5.66 9.95 -13.44
N ASN A 820 4.87 11.02 -13.29
CA ASN A 820 5.31 12.40 -13.51
C ASN A 820 6.56 12.76 -12.70
N THR A 821 7.36 13.68 -13.24
CA THR A 821 8.61 14.13 -12.62
C THR A 821 8.64 15.64 -12.45
N PHE A 822 9.06 16.11 -11.29
CA PHE A 822 9.01 17.53 -10.92
C PHE A 822 10.36 18.06 -10.44
N GLY A 823 10.60 19.35 -10.67
CA GLY A 823 11.86 20.03 -10.39
C GLY A 823 11.67 21.29 -9.55
N SER A 824 12.46 22.32 -9.82
CA SER A 824 12.30 23.64 -9.20
C SER A 824 10.91 24.22 -9.48
N GLY A 825 10.33 24.90 -8.49
CA GLY A 825 8.94 25.34 -8.51
C GLY A 825 7.97 24.34 -7.88
N TYR A 826 8.47 23.27 -7.23
CA TYR A 826 7.61 22.25 -6.65
C TYR A 826 8.00 21.87 -5.20
N GLY A 827 6.94 21.64 -4.43
CA GLY A 827 6.94 21.24 -3.02
C GLY A 827 6.33 19.87 -2.80
N VAL A 828 6.62 19.24 -1.66
CA VAL A 828 6.06 17.94 -1.26
C VAL A 828 5.69 17.97 0.22
N ILE A 829 4.49 17.47 0.51
CA ILE A 829 4.04 17.13 1.86
C ILE A 829 3.66 15.66 1.82
N SER A 830 4.33 14.84 2.63
CA SER A 830 4.07 13.40 2.66
C SER A 830 4.07 12.85 4.07
N VAL A 831 3.38 11.74 4.27
CA VAL A 831 3.39 11.00 5.52
C VAL A 831 3.60 9.51 5.27
N TYR A 832 4.34 8.88 6.18
CA TYR A 832 4.45 7.45 6.24
C TYR A 832 4.56 6.98 7.69
N LYS A 833 3.94 5.85 8.02
CA LYS A 833 4.15 5.17 9.29
C LYS A 833 4.91 3.89 9.05
N ASP A 834 6.11 3.83 9.61
CA ASP A 834 7.01 2.71 9.42
C ASP A 834 6.65 1.52 10.32
N ILE A 835 7.22 0.34 10.04
CA ILE A 835 7.00 -0.90 10.77
C ILE A 835 7.45 -0.88 12.24
N ASN A 836 8.32 0.07 12.62
CA ASN A 836 8.61 0.32 14.04
C ASN A 836 7.56 1.23 14.73
N GLY A 837 6.51 1.61 14.02
CA GLY A 837 5.42 2.48 14.50
C GLY A 837 5.74 3.97 14.45
N THR A 838 6.91 4.38 13.96
CA THR A 838 7.28 5.80 13.84
C THR A 838 6.50 6.45 12.69
N ILE A 839 5.91 7.60 12.94
CA ILE A 839 5.26 8.40 11.89
C ILE A 839 6.21 9.51 11.49
N GLY A 840 6.54 9.59 10.20
CA GLY A 840 7.26 10.70 9.60
C GLY A 840 6.30 11.52 8.74
N LEU A 841 5.90 12.68 9.23
CA LEU A 841 5.28 13.72 8.40
C LEU A 841 6.41 14.61 7.87
N VAL A 842 6.64 14.60 6.58
CA VAL A 842 7.75 15.33 5.95
C VAL A 842 7.24 16.49 5.12
N PHE A 843 7.95 17.61 5.21
CA PHE A 843 7.72 18.80 4.40
C PHE A 843 9.03 19.16 3.71
N TRP A 844 9.02 19.26 2.40
CA TRP A 844 10.20 19.67 1.65
C TRP A 844 9.83 20.32 0.32
N GLY A 845 10.80 21.01 -0.29
CA GLY A 845 10.71 21.49 -1.65
C GLY A 845 11.95 21.08 -2.43
N TYR A 846 11.89 21.21 -3.76
CA TYR A 846 13.04 20.91 -4.61
C TYR A 846 14.28 21.70 -4.19
N ASP A 847 14.08 22.95 -3.77
CA ASP A 847 15.05 23.75 -3.04
C ASP A 847 14.45 24.41 -1.77
N GLY A 848 15.25 25.23 -1.09
CA GLY A 848 14.83 25.90 0.15
C GLY A 848 13.76 26.98 -0.06
N GLN A 849 13.67 27.58 -1.25
CA GLN A 849 12.63 28.56 -1.57
C GLN A 849 11.29 27.83 -1.74
N ASP A 850 11.30 26.73 -2.49
CA ASP A 850 10.11 25.89 -2.69
C ASP A 850 9.61 25.30 -1.36
N PHE A 851 10.54 24.88 -0.48
CA PHE A 851 10.19 24.45 0.87
C PHE A 851 9.51 25.56 1.69
N TYR A 852 10.06 26.77 1.65
CA TYR A 852 9.50 27.91 2.38
C TYR A 852 8.04 28.15 2.00
N TYR A 853 7.74 28.26 0.70
CA TYR A 853 6.39 28.54 0.24
C TYR A 853 5.44 27.34 0.38
N THR A 854 5.95 26.10 0.35
CA THR A 854 5.19 24.89 0.73
C THR A 854 4.69 24.99 2.18
N THR A 855 5.57 25.36 3.11
CA THR A 855 5.20 25.49 4.53
C THR A 855 4.37 26.73 4.82
N GLN A 856 4.57 27.83 4.06
CA GLN A 856 3.70 28.99 4.15
C GLN A 856 2.28 28.62 3.72
N TRP A 857 2.10 27.95 2.58
CA TRP A 857 0.79 27.45 2.13
C TRP A 857 0.14 26.53 3.17
N PHE A 858 0.92 25.68 3.83
CA PHE A 858 0.40 24.81 4.89
C PHE A 858 -0.18 25.59 6.07
N TRP A 859 0.40 26.75 6.40
CA TRP A 859 -0.03 27.60 7.51
C TRP A 859 -1.09 28.63 7.14
N ASP A 860 -0.96 29.31 6.00
CA ASP A 860 -1.78 30.46 5.63
C ASP A 860 -1.91 30.61 4.10
N ILE A 861 -3.15 30.73 3.65
CA ILE A 861 -3.58 30.96 2.27
C ILE A 861 -4.63 32.07 2.29
N PRO A 862 -4.23 33.35 2.23
CA PRO A 862 -5.15 34.48 2.39
C PRO A 862 -6.29 34.53 1.37
N ASP A 863 -6.05 34.04 0.15
CA ASP A 863 -7.04 34.02 -0.93
C ASP A 863 -8.01 32.82 -0.82
N GLY A 864 -7.74 31.89 0.09
CA GLY A 864 -8.47 30.64 0.24
C GLY A 864 -8.22 29.62 -0.86
N ILE A 865 -8.56 28.37 -0.59
CA ILE A 865 -8.55 27.25 -1.54
C ILE A 865 -9.81 26.39 -1.35
N THR A 866 -10.37 25.88 -2.44
CA THR A 866 -11.51 24.96 -2.37
C THR A 866 -11.01 23.54 -2.03
N ALA A 867 -11.48 23.02 -0.90
CA ALA A 867 -11.27 21.65 -0.43
C ALA A 867 -12.06 20.63 -1.28
N PRO A 868 -11.74 19.32 -1.21
CA PRO A 868 -12.41 18.29 -2.00
C PRO A 868 -13.94 18.21 -1.82
N ASP A 869 -14.45 18.61 -0.65
CA ASP A 869 -15.90 18.64 -0.38
C ASP A 869 -16.60 19.95 -0.82
N GLY A 870 -15.86 20.87 -1.47
CA GLY A 870 -16.34 22.16 -1.94
C GLY A 870 -16.23 23.31 -0.94
N THR A 871 -15.75 23.06 0.28
CA THR A 871 -15.56 24.08 1.31
C THR A 871 -14.35 24.97 0.98
N THR A 872 -14.46 26.29 1.16
CA THR A 872 -13.28 27.17 1.10
C THR A 872 -12.55 27.16 2.44
N VAL A 873 -11.27 26.85 2.41
CA VAL A 873 -10.37 26.85 3.58
C VAL A 873 -9.19 27.79 3.34
N TYR A 874 -8.51 28.20 4.41
CA TYR A 874 -7.51 29.29 4.36
C TYR A 874 -6.11 28.84 4.78
N SER A 875 -5.88 27.52 4.85
CA SER A 875 -4.58 26.94 5.13
C SER A 875 -4.50 25.52 4.59
N GLY A 876 -3.31 25.05 4.26
CA GLY A 876 -3.10 23.67 3.83
C GLY A 876 -3.42 22.66 4.94
N ILE A 877 -3.19 23.00 6.21
CA ILE A 877 -3.58 22.12 7.33
C ILE A 877 -5.09 21.95 7.43
N GLU A 878 -5.88 22.99 7.14
CA GLU A 878 -7.33 22.87 7.03
C GLU A 878 -7.74 22.06 5.81
N TYR A 879 -7.11 22.29 4.67
CA TYR A 879 -7.33 21.51 3.45
C TYR A 879 -7.18 20.01 3.70
N LEU A 880 -6.10 19.60 4.38
CA LEU A 880 -5.85 18.19 4.70
C LEU A 880 -6.93 17.56 5.60
N GLN A 881 -7.74 18.35 6.31
CA GLN A 881 -8.86 17.81 7.07
C GLN A 881 -10.05 17.38 6.19
N HIS A 882 -10.04 17.74 4.93
CA HIS A 882 -11.01 17.34 3.90
C HIS A 882 -10.40 16.43 2.85
N GLU A 883 -9.10 16.12 2.97
CA GLU A 883 -8.40 15.25 2.04
C GLU A 883 -8.92 13.83 2.16
N ASN A 884 -8.92 13.11 1.04
CA ASN A 884 -9.39 11.75 0.99
C ASN A 884 -8.49 10.80 1.77
N ARG A 885 -9.12 9.79 2.39
CA ARG A 885 -8.39 8.68 3.03
C ARG A 885 -7.55 7.97 1.98
N GLY A 886 -6.34 7.54 2.36
CA GLY A 886 -5.38 6.90 1.45
C GLY A 886 -4.39 7.83 0.75
N VAL A 887 -4.61 9.16 0.73
CA VAL A 887 -3.62 10.10 0.20
C VAL A 887 -2.45 10.21 1.19
N THR A 888 -1.29 9.67 0.81
CA THR A 888 -0.06 9.69 1.62
C THR A 888 0.87 10.83 1.24
N ASP A 889 0.77 11.34 0.01
CA ASP A 889 1.64 12.39 -0.51
C ASP A 889 0.86 13.40 -1.35
N ILE A 890 1.21 14.68 -1.25
CA ILE A 890 0.79 15.71 -2.19
C ILE A 890 2.00 16.43 -2.76
N ILE A 891 1.96 16.70 -4.07
CA ILE A 891 2.95 17.55 -4.76
C ILE A 891 2.28 18.90 -5.04
N LEU A 892 2.96 19.97 -4.61
CA LEU A 892 2.52 21.34 -4.80
C LEU A 892 3.30 21.99 -5.93
N GLU A 893 2.62 22.66 -6.85
CA GLU A 893 3.22 23.60 -7.78
C GLU A 893 3.20 25.01 -7.17
N ILE A 894 4.34 25.69 -7.27
CA ILE A 894 4.58 27.03 -6.78
C ILE A 894 4.87 27.91 -8.00
N ASP A 895 3.87 28.65 -8.45
CA ASP A 895 4.04 29.59 -9.54
C ASP A 895 4.67 30.87 -8.98
N TYR A 896 5.84 31.25 -9.52
CA TYR A 896 6.53 32.50 -9.19
C TYR A 896 6.32 33.50 -10.35
N PRO A 897 5.32 34.40 -10.25
CA PRO A 897 5.01 35.32 -11.33
C PRO A 897 6.22 36.19 -11.66
N THR A 898 6.51 36.35 -12.96
CA THR A 898 7.69 37.13 -13.39
C THR A 898 7.68 38.57 -12.86
N ASP A 899 6.48 39.16 -12.74
CA ASP A 899 6.29 40.55 -12.30
C ASP A 899 6.24 40.69 -10.77
N ASP A 900 6.00 39.61 -10.04
CA ASP A 900 5.88 39.61 -8.58
C ASP A 900 6.32 38.27 -7.93
N PRO A 901 7.59 37.87 -8.07
CA PRO A 901 8.05 36.54 -7.64
C PRO A 901 8.12 36.38 -6.11
N ILE A 902 7.84 37.43 -5.33
CA ILE A 902 7.81 37.38 -3.86
C ILE A 902 6.42 37.05 -3.30
N HIS A 903 5.39 37.06 -4.15
CA HIS A 903 4.02 36.65 -3.83
C HIS A 903 3.59 35.50 -4.77
N PRO A 904 4.20 34.30 -4.64
CA PRO A 904 3.82 33.16 -5.45
C PRO A 904 2.44 32.65 -5.10
N THR A 905 1.81 31.93 -6.03
CA THR A 905 0.62 31.14 -5.78
C THR A 905 1.01 29.67 -5.67
N VAL A 906 0.25 28.91 -4.87
CA VAL A 906 0.51 27.48 -4.65
C VAL A 906 -0.75 26.69 -4.97
N SER A 907 -0.60 25.61 -5.72
CA SER A 907 -1.69 24.70 -6.08
C SER A 907 -1.25 23.24 -5.93
N ILE A 908 -2.20 22.33 -5.73
CA ILE A 908 -1.92 20.89 -5.64
C ILE A 908 -1.93 20.31 -7.05
N THR A 909 -0.81 19.72 -7.45
CA THR A 909 -0.64 19.06 -8.76
C THR A 909 -0.93 17.58 -8.68
N GLU A 910 -0.44 16.90 -7.63
CA GLU A 910 -0.59 15.44 -7.47
C GLU A 910 -1.14 15.13 -6.07
N ARG A 911 -2.00 14.11 -5.98
CA ARG A 911 -2.34 13.43 -4.72
C ARG A 911 -2.09 11.95 -4.91
N LEU A 912 -1.14 11.40 -4.16
CA LEU A 912 -0.67 10.04 -4.33
C LEU A 912 -1.03 9.21 -3.11
N GLY A 913 -1.51 8.00 -3.34
CA GLY A 913 -1.57 6.92 -2.36
C GLY A 913 -0.50 5.86 -2.63
N THR A 914 -0.51 4.79 -1.86
CA THR A 914 0.46 3.67 -1.95
C THR A 914 0.35 2.87 -3.25
N ILE A 915 -0.83 2.79 -3.86
CA ILE A 915 -1.08 1.96 -5.06
C ILE A 915 -1.65 2.72 -6.26
N SER A 916 -2.18 3.93 -6.06
CA SER A 916 -2.77 4.77 -7.12
C SER A 916 -2.75 6.25 -6.73
N GLU A 917 -3.26 7.12 -7.61
CA GLU A 917 -3.33 8.58 -7.44
C GLU A 917 -4.79 9.11 -7.48
N LYS A 918 -4.97 10.38 -7.08
CA LYS A 918 -6.27 11.09 -7.06
C LYS A 918 -6.16 12.58 -7.48
N GLU A 919 -7.02 13.12 -8.34
CA GLU A 919 -7.78 12.39 -9.36
C GLU A 919 -6.79 11.78 -10.37
N GLN A 920 -7.21 10.75 -11.10
CA GLN A 920 -6.32 10.05 -12.01
C GLN A 920 -5.93 10.95 -13.17
N HIS A 921 -4.64 10.97 -13.51
CA HIS A 921 -4.19 11.54 -14.75
C HIS A 921 -4.39 10.50 -15.86
N ASP A 922 -5.26 10.80 -16.82
CA ASP A 922 -5.37 10.00 -18.03
C ASP A 922 -4.28 10.39 -19.04
N CYS A 923 -3.79 9.39 -19.76
CA CYS A 923 -2.56 9.48 -20.53
C CYS A 923 -2.71 9.10 -22.01
#